data_AF-A0A812URQ2-F1
#
_entry.id   AF-A0A812URQ2-F1
#
_cell.length_a   1.000
_cell.length_b   1.000
_cell.length_c   1.000
_cell.angle_alpha   90.00
_cell.angle_beta   90.00
_cell.angle_gamma   90.00
#
_symmetry.space_group_name_H-M   'P 1'
#
loop_
_entity.id
_entity.type
_entity.pdbx_description
1 polymer ?
#
loop_
_entity_poly.entity_id
_entity_poly.type
_entity_poly.pdbx_seq_one_letter_code
_entity_poly.pdbx_strand_id
1 'polypeptide(L)'
;MAAKLLCLRGLDEGTKSLAMAVQANLQARVDAHVATLEEGMGENITNLWVDVGGTNGSGAFGAFHLFRVPRGLDLWRVSLRVPDEFQIPGNTYYAYVMHESSPCLASILRDGGCFDPVTLLLCTHSAPVSFRPPDEMAFLKISMSMSFSKSATLTLSRGSYPRLQSGRWLLFVTCYSATPKLTTKQVRIDVEFARGHGQSRKLWLGGAIMVLGPILVLFCTNAINFLAHEALYRMRSAGSQYFLWPVCMSLPNQTHMDAILREKMKYILRPVPFFPGLLALMIGVFLATAAQFVLAHYGLMVRTGNRDICFYNEKCFFPGLIWDVPWNHMLSNLAYFVAAAHTMMQAFLAEVRCRQFLHQTMSELFNELFTKLNIEPEQRLAKKQWETVFQEVHKRDDEHVSRRDWFKHYGNFLAFDFIDTVEDGLLSRKEWSDAFDRLNKARDGYLAEDEFRRAASEIDLRAFYALALTYAAEGIGSMCYHLCPSVETFQFDTCFMIPIANLLTITLVDWSETYEDTTTALRYFIYILTPVWVITFIGTWYDIDVFDCPLLYWIYAVSVVVWTVAAVVNMHRLFKTPKWLVDRVPTIQPMGKYGKCAMRAMQVLLVVVVGLAFAEPTVRRALGGTANTFLLLSIVLMIVVVSRQIFWLDLWFMNCEEIGTRIIKYNYLIVMVCAAVLANHCFNQKVVIVTPDATPAQSHDANQDCVIHIFDLHDWWHFLSAIALALFAMLLLDIRVHSWARKSGIQIIFEEPTQHWCDVPVSSEEDFPSEASLQSDSDSN
;
A
#
# COMPACT_ATOMS: atom_id res chain seq x y z
N MET A 1 -9.06 -35.46 -47.08
CA MET A 1 -8.97 -34.26 -46.21
C MET A 1 -9.68 -33.13 -46.93
N ALA A 2 -10.61 -32.42 -46.29
CA ALA A 2 -11.13 -31.16 -46.83
C ALA A 2 -10.08 -30.07 -46.57
N ALA A 3 -9.62 -29.39 -47.61
CA ALA A 3 -8.67 -28.28 -47.48
C ALA A 3 -9.41 -26.98 -47.78
N LYS A 4 -9.42 -26.05 -46.82
CA LYS A 4 -9.94 -24.69 -47.01
C LYS A 4 -8.74 -23.78 -47.29
N LEU A 5 -8.76 -23.15 -48.45
CA LEU A 5 -7.74 -22.20 -48.90
C LEU A 5 -8.32 -20.79 -48.85
N LEU A 6 -7.58 -19.87 -48.25
CA LEU A 6 -7.90 -18.45 -48.22
C LEU A 6 -7.06 -17.76 -49.29
N CYS A 7 -7.70 -17.24 -50.32
CA CYS A 7 -7.04 -16.64 -51.47
C CYS A 7 -7.16 -15.12 -51.45
N LEU A 8 -6.02 -14.47 -51.61
CA LEU A 8 -5.89 -13.03 -51.77
C LEU A 8 -5.46 -12.76 -53.21
N ARG A 9 -6.19 -11.88 -53.89
CA ARG A 9 -5.73 -11.35 -55.18
C ARG A 9 -4.61 -10.33 -54.92
N GLY A 10 -3.43 -10.54 -55.50
CA GLY A 10 -2.36 -9.53 -55.54
C GLY A 10 -2.84 -8.28 -56.29
N LEU A 11 -2.35 -7.10 -55.91
CA LEU A 11 -2.86 -5.83 -56.45
C LEU A 11 -1.96 -5.23 -57.52
N ASP A 12 -2.58 -4.92 -58.67
CA ASP A 12 -2.25 -3.79 -59.52
C ASP A 12 -2.79 -2.50 -58.85
N GLU A 13 -2.04 -1.39 -58.96
CA GLU A 13 -2.40 -0.10 -58.38
C GLU A 13 -3.73 0.43 -58.96
N GLY A 14 -4.84 0.30 -58.22
CA GLY A 14 -6.10 1.00 -58.50
C GLY A 14 -7.41 0.20 -58.52
N THR A 15 -7.42 -1.10 -58.19
CA THR A 15 -8.66 -1.92 -58.22
C THR A 15 -9.10 -2.45 -56.86
N LYS A 16 -10.42 -2.42 -56.60
CA LYS A 16 -11.11 -3.04 -55.44
C LYS A 16 -10.52 -4.41 -55.11
N SER A 17 -10.10 -4.62 -53.87
CA SER A 17 -9.52 -5.89 -53.44
C SER A 17 -10.59 -6.98 -53.35
N LEU A 18 -10.32 -8.13 -53.98
CA LEU A 18 -11.20 -9.29 -53.99
C LEU A 18 -10.61 -10.35 -53.05
N ALA A 19 -11.32 -10.69 -51.98
CA ALA A 19 -10.99 -11.82 -51.12
C ALA A 19 -11.85 -13.02 -51.55
N MET A 20 -11.22 -14.17 -51.76
CA MET A 20 -11.92 -15.39 -52.14
C MET A 20 -11.53 -16.51 -51.17
N ALA A 21 -12.51 -17.06 -50.44
CA ALA A 21 -12.30 -18.29 -49.67
C ALA A 21 -12.78 -19.47 -50.51
N VAL A 22 -11.91 -20.46 -50.72
CA VAL A 22 -12.20 -21.64 -51.51
C VAL A 22 -12.17 -22.87 -50.60
N GLN A 23 -13.26 -23.64 -50.57
CA GLN A 23 -13.35 -24.86 -49.78
C GLN A 23 -13.59 -26.06 -50.71
N ALA A 24 -12.72 -27.06 -50.63
CA ALA A 24 -12.91 -28.34 -51.32
C ALA A 24 -13.38 -29.41 -50.32
N ASN A 25 -14.50 -30.06 -50.61
CA ASN A 25 -15.02 -31.14 -49.77
C ASN A 25 -14.50 -32.53 -50.21
N LEU A 26 -14.81 -33.58 -49.44
CA LEU A 26 -14.40 -34.96 -49.73
C LEU A 26 -14.97 -35.53 -51.05
N GLN A 27 -15.96 -34.86 -51.65
CA GLN A 27 -16.55 -35.19 -52.94
C GLN A 27 -15.98 -34.33 -54.09
N ALA A 28 -14.86 -33.62 -53.85
CA ALA A 28 -14.23 -32.71 -54.80
C ALA A 28 -15.11 -31.53 -55.28
N ARG A 29 -16.17 -31.21 -54.54
CA ARG A 29 -16.96 -29.99 -54.78
C ARG A 29 -16.20 -28.79 -54.25
N VAL A 30 -16.03 -27.78 -55.09
CA VAL A 30 -15.35 -26.52 -54.78
C VAL A 30 -16.40 -25.44 -54.54
N ASP A 31 -16.50 -24.97 -53.29
CA ASP A 31 -17.35 -23.84 -52.93
C ASP A 31 -16.46 -22.59 -52.79
N ALA A 32 -16.73 -21.55 -53.58
CA ALA A 32 -15.98 -20.29 -53.58
C ALA A 32 -16.85 -19.16 -53.03
N HIS A 33 -16.40 -18.56 -51.93
CA HIS A 33 -17.02 -17.39 -51.32
C HIS A 33 -16.21 -16.15 -51.69
N VAL A 34 -16.82 -15.27 -52.47
CA VAL A 34 -16.18 -14.04 -52.95
C VAL A 34 -16.75 -12.86 -52.17
N ALA A 35 -15.89 -12.17 -51.42
CA ALA A 35 -16.22 -10.92 -50.76
C ALA A 35 -15.41 -9.79 -51.40
N THR A 36 -16.10 -8.73 -51.83
CA THR A 36 -15.44 -7.48 -52.21
C THR A 36 -15.03 -6.75 -50.95
N LEU A 37 -13.73 -6.55 -50.77
CA LEU A 37 -13.21 -5.65 -49.74
C LEU A 37 -13.40 -4.23 -50.29
N GLU A 38 -14.29 -3.45 -49.68
CA GLU A 38 -14.43 -2.04 -50.05
C GLU A 38 -13.14 -1.29 -49.70
N GLU A 39 -12.37 -0.91 -50.74
CA GLU A 39 -11.29 0.06 -50.60
C GLU A 39 -11.89 1.44 -50.44
N GLY A 40 -12.00 1.89 -49.19
CA GLY A 40 -12.49 3.23 -48.88
C GLY A 40 -12.94 3.39 -47.44
N MET A 41 -12.09 3.12 -46.45
CA MET A 41 -12.34 3.59 -45.08
C MET A 41 -12.10 5.09 -45.00
N GLY A 42 -13.05 5.87 -45.51
CA GLY A 42 -13.17 7.29 -45.21
C GLY A 42 -13.44 7.46 -43.73
N GLU A 43 -12.47 8.08 -43.04
CA GLU A 43 -12.51 8.89 -41.79
C GLU A 43 -13.39 8.54 -40.58
N ASN A 44 -14.40 7.68 -40.68
CA ASN A 44 -15.32 7.30 -39.60
C ASN A 44 -15.11 5.83 -39.18
N ILE A 45 -15.29 5.57 -37.89
CA ILE A 45 -15.23 4.27 -37.24
C ILE A 45 -16.19 3.31 -37.98
N THR A 46 -15.66 2.33 -38.71
CA THR A 46 -16.45 1.34 -39.43
C THR A 46 -16.53 0.06 -38.61
N ASN A 47 -17.74 -0.27 -38.12
CA ASN A 47 -18.03 -1.59 -37.59
C ASN A 47 -18.00 -2.58 -38.76
N LEU A 48 -17.13 -3.57 -38.68
CA LEU A 48 -17.01 -4.65 -39.66
C LEU A 48 -17.40 -5.96 -39.00
N TRP A 49 -17.90 -6.93 -39.76
CA TRP A 49 -18.17 -8.26 -39.23
C TRP A 49 -17.37 -9.33 -39.96
N VAL A 50 -16.87 -10.29 -39.20
CA VAL A 50 -16.14 -11.44 -39.71
C VAL A 50 -16.89 -12.71 -39.31
N ASP A 51 -17.25 -13.52 -40.29
CA ASP A 51 -17.94 -14.78 -40.08
C ASP A 51 -16.94 -15.93 -39.86
N VAL A 52 -16.86 -16.42 -38.63
CA VAL A 52 -16.03 -17.55 -38.22
C VAL A 52 -16.91 -18.80 -38.17
N GLY A 53 -16.72 -19.71 -39.13
CA GLY A 53 -17.54 -20.91 -39.23
C GLY A 53 -17.83 -21.29 -40.69
N GLY A 54 -18.40 -22.47 -40.91
CA GLY A 54 -18.69 -23.00 -42.24
C GLY A 54 -20.14 -23.41 -42.34
N THR A 55 -20.78 -23.14 -43.48
CA THR A 55 -22.21 -23.41 -43.70
C THR A 55 -22.55 -24.90 -43.81
N ASN A 56 -21.57 -25.77 -44.08
CA ASN A 56 -21.78 -27.20 -44.29
C ASN A 56 -20.79 -28.08 -43.51
N GLY A 57 -21.01 -28.22 -42.20
CA GLY A 57 -20.57 -29.37 -41.38
C GLY A 57 -19.11 -29.81 -41.42
N SER A 58 -18.22 -29.06 -42.06
CA SER A 58 -16.82 -29.44 -42.30
C SER A 58 -15.91 -28.27 -41.97
N GLY A 59 -15.47 -28.25 -40.71
CA GLY A 59 -14.18 -27.71 -40.26
C GLY A 59 -13.78 -26.33 -40.76
N ALA A 60 -14.59 -25.29 -40.55
CA ALA A 60 -14.11 -23.93 -40.73
C ALA A 60 -13.27 -23.52 -39.52
N PHE A 61 -11.94 -23.50 -39.68
CA PHE A 61 -10.97 -23.18 -38.63
C PHE A 61 -10.54 -21.70 -38.62
N GLY A 62 -11.22 -20.79 -39.33
CA GLY A 62 -10.92 -19.36 -39.24
C GLY A 62 -11.45 -18.49 -40.38
N ALA A 63 -11.31 -17.18 -40.19
CA ALA A 63 -11.70 -16.11 -41.10
C ALA A 63 -10.68 -14.96 -41.03
N PHE A 64 -10.66 -14.08 -42.03
CA PHE A 64 -9.70 -12.98 -42.07
C PHE A 64 -10.30 -11.70 -42.62
N HIS A 65 -9.68 -10.57 -42.28
CA HIS A 65 -10.00 -9.25 -42.79
C HIS A 65 -8.72 -8.43 -43.03
N LEU A 66 -8.70 -7.66 -44.12
CA LEU A 66 -7.59 -6.76 -44.46
C LEU A 66 -7.99 -5.31 -44.19
N PHE A 67 -7.16 -4.58 -43.45
CA PHE A 67 -7.36 -3.18 -43.15
C PHE A 67 -6.08 -2.36 -43.38
N ARG A 68 -6.20 -1.04 -43.46
CA ARG A 68 -5.07 -0.13 -43.68
C ARG A 68 -4.91 0.84 -42.51
N VAL A 69 -3.71 0.91 -41.96
CA VAL A 69 -3.39 1.83 -40.87
C VAL A 69 -2.81 3.13 -41.46
N PRO A 70 -3.37 4.32 -41.13
CA PRO A 70 -2.86 5.60 -41.61
C PRO A 70 -1.55 6.01 -40.92
N ARG A 71 -0.83 6.95 -41.54
CA ARG A 71 0.43 7.49 -40.98
C ARG A 71 0.17 8.41 -39.79
N GLY A 72 1.17 8.54 -38.91
CA GLY A 72 1.18 9.56 -37.84
C GLY A 72 0.49 9.17 -36.53
N LEU A 73 -0.04 7.94 -36.42
CA LEU A 73 -0.70 7.46 -35.21
C LEU A 73 0.30 7.08 -34.11
N ASP A 74 -0.13 7.22 -32.85
CA ASP A 74 0.59 6.70 -31.69
C ASP A 74 0.05 5.32 -31.28
N LEU A 75 -1.28 5.14 -31.39
CA LEU A 75 -1.99 3.91 -31.06
C LEU A 75 -3.02 3.55 -32.13
N TRP A 76 -3.22 2.24 -32.29
CA TRP A 76 -4.33 1.67 -33.06
C TRP A 76 -4.94 0.51 -32.26
N ARG A 77 -6.24 0.57 -32.02
CA ARG A 77 -6.96 -0.48 -31.28
C ARG A 77 -7.91 -1.23 -32.21
N VAL A 78 -7.93 -2.55 -32.05
CA VAL A 78 -8.85 -3.46 -32.73
C VAL A 78 -9.70 -4.15 -31.67
N SER A 79 -10.97 -3.76 -31.55
CA SER A 79 -11.91 -4.33 -30.60
C SER A 79 -12.76 -5.38 -31.29
N LEU A 80 -12.89 -6.54 -30.66
CA LEU A 80 -13.60 -7.71 -31.16
C LEU A 80 -14.74 -8.04 -30.21
N ARG A 81 -15.95 -8.25 -30.72
CA ARG A 81 -17.11 -8.62 -29.91
C ARG A 81 -17.91 -9.72 -30.59
N VAL A 82 -18.22 -10.78 -29.85
CA VAL A 82 -19.17 -11.81 -30.27
C VAL A 82 -20.57 -11.37 -29.82
N PRO A 83 -21.51 -11.10 -30.74
CA PRO A 83 -22.88 -10.76 -30.37
C PRO A 83 -23.52 -11.86 -29.53
N ASP A 84 -24.40 -11.50 -28.60
CA ASP A 84 -24.95 -12.43 -27.61
C ASP A 84 -25.67 -13.63 -28.24
N GLU A 85 -26.27 -13.44 -29.42
CA GLU A 85 -26.93 -14.48 -30.21
C GLU A 85 -25.97 -15.56 -30.77
N PHE A 86 -24.68 -15.26 -30.90
CA PHE A 86 -23.63 -16.15 -31.40
C PHE A 86 -22.68 -16.65 -30.30
N GLN A 87 -22.87 -16.26 -29.04
CA GLN A 87 -22.04 -16.72 -27.93
C GLN A 87 -22.36 -18.19 -27.60
N ILE A 88 -21.34 -19.05 -27.68
CA ILE A 88 -21.44 -20.48 -27.38
C ILE A 88 -20.58 -20.76 -26.15
N PRO A 89 -21.15 -21.29 -25.05
CA PRO A 89 -20.40 -21.62 -23.85
C PRO A 89 -19.26 -22.62 -24.13
N GLY A 90 -18.05 -22.32 -23.67
CA GLY A 90 -16.88 -23.18 -23.84
C GLY A 90 -16.16 -23.07 -25.19
N ASN A 91 -16.59 -22.15 -26.07
CA ASN A 91 -15.80 -21.78 -27.25
C ASN A 91 -14.80 -20.69 -26.91
N THR A 92 -13.59 -20.82 -27.45
CA THR A 92 -12.53 -19.82 -27.35
C THR A 92 -12.12 -19.39 -28.76
N TYR A 93 -12.10 -18.09 -28.99
CA TYR A 93 -11.63 -17.48 -30.23
C TYR A 93 -10.21 -16.97 -30.03
N TYR A 94 -9.41 -17.05 -31.09
CA TYR A 94 -8.05 -16.50 -31.11
C TYR A 94 -7.93 -15.51 -32.26
N ALA A 95 -7.52 -14.29 -31.95
CA ALA A 95 -7.27 -13.25 -32.93
C ALA A 95 -5.78 -13.04 -33.12
N TYR A 96 -5.36 -12.88 -34.37
CA TYR A 96 -4.00 -12.63 -34.80
C TYR A 96 -3.98 -11.40 -35.69
N VAL A 97 -3.09 -10.45 -35.40
CA VAL A 97 -2.91 -9.23 -36.19
C VAL A 97 -1.48 -9.20 -36.74
N MET A 98 -1.38 -9.10 -38.06
CA MET A 98 -0.13 -9.21 -38.82
C MET A 98 0.04 -8.03 -39.75
N HIS A 99 1.24 -7.44 -39.78
CA HIS A 99 1.58 -6.46 -40.80
C HIS A 99 1.93 -7.17 -42.12
N GLU A 100 1.75 -6.50 -43.26
CA GLU A 100 2.08 -7.06 -44.58
C GLU A 100 3.56 -7.45 -44.76
N SER A 101 4.46 -6.91 -43.94
CA SER A 101 5.87 -7.30 -43.92
C SER A 101 6.16 -8.60 -43.17
N SER A 102 5.17 -9.20 -42.50
CA SER A 102 5.34 -10.45 -41.75
C SER A 102 5.84 -11.57 -42.68
N PRO A 103 6.87 -12.34 -42.31
CA PRO A 103 7.41 -13.41 -43.17
C PRO A 103 6.36 -14.49 -43.48
N CYS A 104 5.34 -14.64 -42.62
CA CYS A 104 4.25 -15.59 -42.83
C CYS A 104 3.23 -15.15 -43.88
N LEU A 105 3.22 -13.88 -44.27
CA LEU A 105 2.20 -13.29 -45.13
C LEU A 105 2.76 -12.51 -46.32
N ALA A 106 3.99 -12.01 -46.24
CA ALA A 106 4.56 -11.06 -47.18
C ALA A 106 4.59 -11.56 -48.64
N SER A 107 4.93 -12.83 -48.87
CA SER A 107 4.91 -13.43 -50.21
C SER A 107 3.49 -13.48 -50.77
N ILE A 108 2.53 -13.92 -49.96
CA ILE A 108 1.11 -14.06 -50.36
C ILE A 108 0.50 -12.69 -50.69
N LEU A 109 0.77 -11.67 -49.88
CA LEU A 109 0.22 -10.32 -50.09
C LEU A 109 0.87 -9.55 -51.25
N ARG A 110 2.12 -9.87 -51.60
CA ARG A 110 2.83 -9.26 -52.72
C ARG A 110 2.48 -9.94 -54.03
N ASP A 111 2.59 -11.26 -54.07
CA ASP A 111 2.53 -12.03 -55.32
C ASP A 111 1.07 -12.43 -55.66
N GLY A 112 0.16 -12.33 -54.69
CA GLY A 112 -1.18 -12.92 -54.77
C GLY A 112 -1.11 -14.43 -54.61
N GLY A 113 -2.07 -15.02 -53.92
CA GLY A 113 -2.03 -16.46 -53.67
C GLY A 113 -3.03 -16.94 -52.65
N CYS A 114 -3.07 -18.25 -52.50
CA CYS A 114 -3.90 -18.94 -51.52
C CYS A 114 -3.02 -19.48 -50.38
N PHE A 115 -3.50 -19.37 -49.15
CA PHE A 115 -2.85 -19.98 -47.99
C PHE A 115 -3.82 -20.86 -47.21
N ASP A 116 -3.25 -21.88 -46.58
CA ASP A 116 -3.96 -22.73 -45.64
C ASP A 116 -3.96 -22.05 -44.24
N PRO A 117 -5.14 -21.85 -43.62
CA PRO A 117 -5.24 -21.31 -42.25
C PRO A 117 -4.38 -22.04 -41.22
N VAL A 118 -4.23 -23.37 -41.33
CA VAL A 118 -3.43 -24.17 -40.40
C VAL A 118 -1.94 -23.86 -40.57
N THR A 119 -1.48 -23.74 -41.81
CA THR A 119 -0.10 -23.36 -42.14
C THR A 119 0.22 -21.95 -41.64
N LEU A 120 -0.70 -20.99 -41.80
CA LEU A 120 -0.53 -19.63 -41.27
C LEU A 120 -0.44 -19.64 -39.74
N LEU A 121 -1.33 -20.39 -39.08
CA LEU A 121 -1.31 -20.56 -37.62
C LEU A 121 0.01 -21.18 -37.14
N LEU A 122 0.48 -22.26 -37.76
CA LEU A 122 1.78 -22.88 -37.44
C LEU A 122 2.93 -21.89 -37.59
N CYS A 123 2.89 -21.02 -38.61
CA CYS A 123 3.89 -19.98 -38.82
C CYS A 123 3.89 -18.94 -37.67
N THR A 124 2.72 -18.58 -37.14
CA THR A 124 2.64 -17.70 -35.94
C THR A 124 3.25 -18.33 -34.68
N HIS A 125 3.23 -19.67 -34.58
CA HIS A 125 3.80 -20.40 -33.44
C HIS A 125 5.29 -20.76 -33.61
N SER A 126 5.86 -20.66 -34.81
CA SER A 126 7.26 -21.03 -35.09
C SER A 126 8.30 -19.96 -34.74
N ALA A 127 7.91 -18.86 -34.07
CA ALA A 127 8.83 -17.79 -33.71
C ALA A 127 9.91 -18.29 -32.71
N PRO A 128 11.21 -18.18 -33.03
CA PRO A 128 12.26 -18.68 -32.14
C PRO A 128 12.34 -17.84 -30.85
N VAL A 129 12.15 -18.49 -29.70
CA VAL A 129 12.34 -17.88 -28.38
C VAL A 129 13.82 -17.98 -27.98
N SER A 130 14.67 -17.13 -28.57
CA SER A 130 16.10 -17.02 -28.19
C SER A 130 16.37 -15.79 -27.32
N PHE A 131 17.28 -15.93 -26.34
CA PHE A 131 17.80 -14.81 -25.54
C PHE A 131 18.87 -13.99 -26.27
N ARG A 132 19.42 -14.49 -27.38
CA ARG A 132 20.33 -13.71 -28.24
C ARG A 132 19.50 -12.88 -29.22
N PRO A 133 19.87 -11.60 -29.46
CA PRO A 133 19.26 -10.84 -30.55
C PRO A 133 19.48 -11.63 -31.85
N PRO A 134 18.43 -11.90 -32.64
CA PRO A 134 18.63 -12.54 -33.94
C PRO A 134 19.46 -11.61 -34.82
N ASP A 135 20.59 -12.09 -35.32
CA ASP A 135 21.30 -11.41 -36.40
C ASP A 135 20.35 -11.38 -37.62
N GLU A 136 20.04 -10.17 -38.08
CA GLU A 136 19.34 -9.83 -39.33
C GLU A 136 17.86 -10.26 -39.54
N MET A 137 17.25 -11.12 -38.69
CA MET A 137 15.80 -11.40 -38.72
C MET A 137 14.99 -10.79 -37.55
N ALA A 138 15.63 -10.00 -36.67
CA ALA A 138 15.06 -9.52 -35.41
C ALA A 138 13.88 -8.52 -35.51
N PHE A 139 13.61 -7.94 -36.68
CA PHE A 139 12.67 -6.82 -36.80
C PHE A 139 11.23 -7.22 -37.21
N LEU A 140 10.94 -8.50 -37.44
CA LEU A 140 9.63 -8.94 -37.90
C LEU A 140 9.06 -10.00 -36.97
N LYS A 141 8.52 -9.57 -35.83
CA LYS A 141 7.58 -10.43 -35.09
C LYS A 141 6.38 -10.70 -35.97
N ILE A 142 6.01 -11.97 -36.00
CA ILE A 142 5.14 -12.56 -37.03
C ILE A 142 3.71 -12.04 -36.91
N SER A 143 3.20 -11.92 -35.68
CA SER A 143 1.85 -11.51 -35.35
C SER A 143 1.76 -11.04 -33.90
N MET A 144 0.79 -10.20 -33.56
CA MET A 144 0.28 -10.09 -32.19
C MET A 144 -0.96 -10.97 -32.06
N SER A 145 -1.11 -11.71 -30.97
CA SER A 145 -2.23 -12.63 -30.76
C SER A 145 -2.87 -12.49 -29.37
N MET A 146 -4.16 -12.82 -29.28
CA MET A 146 -4.86 -12.98 -28.01
C MET A 146 -6.06 -13.92 -28.13
N SER A 147 -6.50 -14.49 -27.00
CA SER A 147 -7.72 -15.29 -26.89
C SER A 147 -8.87 -14.55 -26.22
N PHE A 148 -10.12 -14.89 -26.55
CA PHE A 148 -11.33 -14.33 -25.94
C PHE A 148 -12.53 -15.25 -26.11
N SER A 149 -13.58 -15.07 -25.32
CA SER A 149 -14.84 -15.81 -25.48
C SER A 149 -16.03 -14.92 -25.84
N LYS A 150 -16.06 -13.69 -25.31
CA LYS A 150 -17.11 -12.68 -25.54
C LYS A 150 -16.57 -11.44 -26.24
N SER A 151 -15.47 -10.89 -25.74
CA SER A 151 -14.88 -9.68 -26.31
C SER A 151 -13.41 -9.54 -25.99
N ALA A 152 -12.68 -8.92 -26.90
CA ALA A 152 -11.26 -8.64 -26.76
C ALA A 152 -10.92 -7.27 -27.34
N THR A 153 -9.77 -6.71 -26.97
CA THR A 153 -9.23 -5.52 -27.64
C THR A 153 -7.73 -5.68 -27.78
N LEU A 154 -7.21 -5.54 -28.99
CA LEU A 154 -5.77 -5.56 -29.26
C LEU A 154 -5.27 -4.12 -29.42
N THR A 155 -4.29 -3.71 -28.61
CA THR A 155 -3.63 -2.41 -28.74
C THR A 155 -2.28 -2.54 -29.45
N LEU A 156 -2.17 -1.89 -30.62
CA LEU A 156 -0.92 -1.71 -31.35
C LEU A 156 -0.35 -0.32 -31.04
N SER A 157 0.96 -0.25 -30.83
CA SER A 157 1.69 0.97 -30.51
C SER A 157 3.02 1.07 -31.26
N ARG A 158 3.67 2.24 -31.23
CA ARG A 158 5.02 2.39 -31.81
C ARG A 158 6.07 1.54 -31.10
N GLY A 159 5.84 1.23 -29.82
CA GLY A 159 6.70 0.37 -29.00
C GLY A 159 6.34 -1.11 -29.06
N SER A 160 5.13 -1.46 -29.54
CA SER A 160 4.68 -2.85 -29.66
C SER A 160 5.42 -3.60 -30.76
N TYR A 161 5.29 -4.92 -30.76
CA TYR A 161 5.83 -5.75 -31.83
C TYR A 161 4.78 -6.77 -32.30
N PRO A 162 4.47 -6.83 -33.61
CA PRO A 162 4.95 -5.96 -34.69
C PRO A 162 4.67 -4.47 -34.42
N ARG A 163 5.61 -3.60 -34.84
CA ARG A 163 5.53 -2.15 -34.57
C ARG A 163 4.40 -1.53 -35.38
N LEU A 164 3.69 -0.59 -34.76
CA LEU A 164 2.68 0.19 -35.46
C LEU A 164 3.35 0.99 -36.59
N GLN A 165 2.95 0.67 -37.82
CA GLN A 165 3.43 1.32 -39.03
C GLN A 165 2.29 1.43 -40.04
N SER A 166 2.39 2.41 -40.93
CA SER A 166 1.42 2.58 -42.01
C SER A 166 1.59 1.47 -43.03
N GLY A 167 0.48 0.91 -43.48
CA GLY A 167 0.52 -0.22 -44.40
C GLY A 167 -0.75 -1.04 -44.30
N ARG A 168 -0.76 -2.16 -45.02
CA ARG A 168 -1.82 -3.16 -44.92
C ARG A 168 -1.55 -4.08 -43.73
N TRP A 169 -2.63 -4.39 -43.02
CA TRP A 169 -2.63 -5.29 -41.88
C TRP A 169 -3.71 -6.35 -42.09
N LEU A 170 -3.42 -7.58 -41.68
CA LEU A 170 -4.32 -8.71 -41.70
C LEU A 170 -4.78 -9.00 -40.26
N LEU A 171 -6.09 -8.99 -40.05
CA LEU A 171 -6.73 -9.61 -38.89
C LEU A 171 -7.13 -11.03 -39.29
N PHE A 172 -6.64 -12.04 -38.58
CA PHE A 172 -7.00 -13.44 -38.74
C PHE A 172 -7.62 -13.95 -37.44
N VAL A 173 -8.81 -14.53 -37.49
CA VAL A 173 -9.52 -15.04 -36.32
C VAL A 173 -9.84 -16.52 -36.52
N THR A 174 -9.50 -17.33 -35.52
CA THR A 174 -9.81 -18.76 -35.47
C THR A 174 -10.68 -19.07 -34.25
N CYS A 175 -11.37 -20.20 -34.30
CA CYS A 175 -12.22 -20.70 -33.22
C CYS A 175 -11.77 -22.10 -32.83
N TYR A 176 -11.62 -22.32 -31.53
CA TYR A 176 -11.46 -23.64 -30.94
C TYR A 176 -12.72 -23.97 -30.12
N SER A 177 -13.31 -25.15 -30.34
CA SER A 177 -14.45 -25.64 -29.56
C SER A 177 -14.05 -26.86 -28.74
N ALA A 178 -14.31 -26.82 -27.44
CA ALA A 178 -14.06 -27.94 -26.52
C ALA A 178 -14.97 -29.16 -26.79
N THR A 179 -16.05 -29.01 -27.57
CA THR A 179 -16.98 -30.10 -27.90
C THR A 179 -16.83 -30.52 -29.37
N PRO A 180 -16.14 -31.64 -29.67
CA PRO A 180 -15.86 -32.06 -31.06
C PRO A 180 -17.11 -32.47 -31.86
N LYS A 181 -18.29 -32.50 -31.25
CA LYS A 181 -19.58 -32.90 -31.87
C LYS A 181 -20.45 -31.73 -32.30
N LEU A 182 -20.18 -30.49 -31.87
CA LEU A 182 -20.92 -29.33 -32.39
C LEU A 182 -20.23 -28.85 -33.68
N THR A 183 -20.89 -29.11 -34.80
CA THR A 183 -20.66 -28.39 -36.05
C THR A 183 -20.69 -26.89 -35.74
N THR A 184 -19.59 -26.18 -35.98
CA THR A 184 -19.50 -24.75 -35.74
C THR A 184 -20.51 -24.04 -36.64
N LYS A 185 -21.64 -23.62 -36.04
CA LYS A 185 -22.54 -22.62 -36.65
C LYS A 185 -21.71 -21.39 -37.02
N GLN A 186 -22.08 -20.72 -38.09
CA GLN A 186 -21.48 -19.43 -38.48
C GLN A 186 -21.60 -18.46 -37.30
N VAL A 187 -20.47 -18.04 -36.74
CA VAL A 187 -20.37 -17.05 -35.66
C VAL A 187 -19.99 -15.72 -36.30
N ARG A 188 -20.81 -14.68 -36.08
CA ARG A 188 -20.45 -13.32 -36.44
C ARG A 188 -19.58 -12.71 -35.34
N ILE A 189 -18.49 -12.04 -35.71
CA ILE A 189 -17.67 -11.25 -34.80
C ILE A 189 -17.65 -9.81 -35.29
N ASP A 190 -18.13 -8.89 -34.46
CA ASP A 190 -18.07 -7.47 -34.71
C ASP A 190 -16.66 -6.94 -34.42
N VAL A 191 -16.13 -6.12 -35.32
CA VAL A 191 -14.79 -5.56 -35.29
C VAL A 191 -14.90 -4.04 -35.34
N GLU A 192 -14.34 -3.38 -34.34
CA GLU A 192 -14.29 -1.91 -34.24
C GLU A 192 -12.82 -1.44 -34.21
N PHE A 193 -12.55 -0.34 -34.91
CA PHE A 193 -11.22 0.25 -34.99
C PHE A 193 -11.18 1.63 -34.34
N ALA A 194 -10.21 1.86 -33.46
CA ALA A 194 -10.01 3.16 -32.80
C ALA A 194 -8.58 3.69 -32.96
N ARG A 195 -8.46 5.00 -33.17
CA ARG A 195 -7.20 5.73 -33.39
C ARG A 195 -6.78 6.47 -32.12
N GLY A 196 -5.50 6.44 -31.76
CA GLY A 196 -4.96 7.22 -30.64
C GLY A 196 -3.81 8.15 -31.03
N HIS A 197 -3.85 9.37 -30.51
CA HIS A 197 -2.83 10.41 -30.67
C HIS A 197 -2.46 11.03 -29.32
N GLY A 198 -1.28 11.65 -29.26
CA GLY A 198 -0.83 12.46 -28.13
C GLY A 198 -0.52 11.63 -26.88
N GLN A 199 -0.07 10.39 -27.06
CA GLN A 199 0.11 9.44 -25.96
C GLN A 199 1.10 9.94 -24.89
N SER A 200 2.19 10.57 -25.31
CA SER A 200 3.17 11.16 -24.37
C SER A 200 2.54 12.21 -23.46
N ARG A 201 1.75 13.12 -24.03
CA ARG A 201 1.07 14.18 -23.25
C ARG A 201 0.11 13.58 -22.24
N LYS A 202 -0.63 12.54 -22.63
CA LYS A 202 -1.53 11.82 -21.72
C LYS A 202 -0.74 11.16 -20.59
N LEU A 203 0.31 10.41 -20.88
CA LEU A 203 1.14 9.77 -19.84
C LEU A 203 1.73 10.79 -18.84
N TRP A 204 2.27 11.91 -19.32
CA TRP A 204 2.79 12.97 -18.45
C TRP A 204 1.70 13.58 -17.56
N LEU A 205 0.53 13.88 -18.11
CA LEU A 205 -0.59 14.39 -17.34
C LEU A 205 -1.09 13.38 -16.31
N GLY A 206 -1.16 12.10 -16.68
CA GLY A 206 -1.53 11.01 -15.79
C GLY A 206 -0.54 10.86 -14.62
N GLY A 207 0.76 10.85 -14.91
CA GLY A 207 1.80 10.82 -13.88
C GLY A 207 1.74 12.04 -12.95
N ALA A 208 1.49 13.24 -13.51
CA ALA A 208 1.31 14.44 -12.71
C ALA A 208 0.08 14.36 -11.79
N ILE A 209 -1.04 13.79 -12.25
CA ILE A 209 -2.23 13.55 -11.41
C ILE A 209 -1.90 12.60 -10.25
N MET A 210 -1.17 11.52 -10.52
CA MET A 210 -0.82 10.51 -9.51
C MET A 210 0.19 10.99 -8.46
N VAL A 211 0.91 12.08 -8.73
CA VAL A 211 1.83 12.71 -7.77
C VAL A 211 1.19 13.93 -7.11
N LEU A 212 0.74 14.91 -7.90
CA LEU A 212 0.20 16.18 -7.40
C LEU A 212 -1.17 16.01 -6.75
N GLY A 213 -1.97 15.05 -7.20
CA GLY A 213 -3.29 14.75 -6.64
C GLY A 213 -3.22 14.34 -5.17
N PRO A 214 -2.49 13.28 -4.80
CA PRO A 214 -2.37 12.87 -3.40
C PRO A 214 -1.64 13.92 -2.55
N ILE A 215 -0.64 14.62 -3.11
CA ILE A 215 0.02 15.74 -2.42
C ILE A 215 -1.01 16.81 -2.05
N LEU A 216 -1.85 17.23 -2.98
CA LEU A 216 -2.87 18.25 -2.74
C LEU A 216 -3.88 17.80 -1.68
N VAL A 217 -4.39 16.57 -1.77
CA VAL A 217 -5.36 16.03 -0.80
C VAL A 217 -4.74 15.97 0.60
N LEU A 218 -3.54 15.41 0.73
CA LEU A 218 -2.86 15.28 2.02
C LEU A 218 -2.45 16.65 2.59
N PHE A 219 -2.00 17.57 1.75
CA PHE A 219 -1.66 18.94 2.15
C PHE A 219 -2.89 19.70 2.65
N CYS A 220 -3.99 19.68 1.90
CA CYS A 220 -5.25 20.30 2.31
C CYS A 220 -5.77 19.70 3.61
N THR A 221 -5.71 18.38 3.75
CA THR A 221 -6.13 17.68 4.98
C THR A 221 -5.27 18.10 6.17
N ASN A 222 -3.94 18.16 6.01
CA ASN A 222 -3.03 18.65 7.05
C ASN A 222 -3.29 20.13 7.39
N ALA A 223 -3.57 20.97 6.39
CA ALA A 223 -3.84 22.40 6.59
C ALA A 223 -5.16 22.62 7.35
N ILE A 224 -6.22 21.88 7.00
CA ILE A 224 -7.49 21.89 7.73
C ILE A 224 -7.27 21.44 9.17
N ASN A 225 -6.53 20.33 9.35
CA ASN A 225 -6.23 19.82 10.67
C ASN A 225 -5.44 20.82 11.52
N PHE A 226 -4.49 21.53 10.92
CA PHE A 226 -3.75 22.59 11.56
C PHE A 226 -4.65 23.76 11.98
N LEU A 227 -5.48 24.28 11.07
CA LEU A 227 -6.41 25.38 11.36
C LEU A 227 -7.41 25.03 12.46
N ALA A 228 -7.89 23.79 12.46
CA ALA A 228 -8.77 23.27 13.50
C ALA A 228 -8.11 23.32 14.89
N HIS A 229 -6.86 22.88 14.96
CA HIS A 229 -6.07 22.92 16.19
C HIS A 229 -5.74 24.34 16.66
N GLU A 230 -5.38 25.24 15.74
CA GLU A 230 -5.12 26.67 16.04
C GLU A 230 -6.40 27.37 16.55
N ALA A 231 -7.55 27.08 15.95
CA ALA A 231 -8.82 27.62 16.40
C ALA A 231 -9.18 27.12 17.81
N LEU A 232 -9.00 25.83 18.07
CA LEU A 232 -9.19 25.27 19.41
C LEU A 232 -8.24 25.88 20.44
N TYR A 233 -6.98 26.16 20.06
CA TYR A 233 -5.99 26.79 20.91
C TYR A 233 -6.41 28.20 21.35
N ARG A 234 -6.81 29.05 20.39
CA ARG A 234 -7.24 30.43 20.67
C ARG A 234 -8.44 30.53 21.60
N MET A 235 -9.33 29.53 21.58
CA MET A 235 -10.50 29.50 22.46
C MET A 235 -10.16 29.25 23.94
N ARG A 236 -9.01 28.65 24.27
CA ARG A 236 -8.68 28.23 25.65
C ARG A 236 -7.50 29.01 26.29
N SER A 237 -6.82 29.90 25.57
CA SER A 237 -5.63 30.61 26.07
C SER A 237 -5.96 31.75 27.05
N ALA A 238 -6.31 31.40 28.29
CA ALA A 238 -6.24 32.29 29.44
C ALA A 238 -5.24 31.83 30.54
N GLY A 239 -4.52 30.69 30.40
CA GLY A 239 -3.73 30.22 31.56
C GLY A 239 -2.61 29.17 31.41
N SER A 240 -2.12 28.78 30.23
CA SER A 240 -0.96 27.86 30.17
C SER A 240 -0.07 28.15 28.95
N GLN A 241 1.24 28.28 29.19
CA GLN A 241 2.26 28.69 28.20
C GLN A 241 3.02 27.52 27.56
N TYR A 242 2.78 26.27 27.94
CA TYR A 242 3.61 25.14 27.50
C TYR A 242 2.77 24.02 26.88
N PHE A 243 2.69 23.98 25.55
CA PHE A 243 1.89 22.98 24.84
C PHE A 243 2.62 22.38 23.63
N LEU A 244 2.39 21.08 23.42
CA LEU A 244 2.90 20.33 22.27
C LEU A 244 2.05 20.69 21.02
N TRP A 245 2.60 21.52 20.13
CA TRP A 245 1.89 22.08 18.98
C TRP A 245 1.42 21.01 17.96
N PRO A 246 0.26 21.12 17.30
CA PRO A 246 -0.20 20.16 16.27
C PRO A 246 0.47 20.38 14.90
N VAL A 247 0.60 19.36 14.03
CA VAL A 247 1.38 19.49 12.77
C VAL A 247 0.62 20.32 11.71
N CYS A 248 1.15 21.49 11.33
CA CYS A 248 1.71 21.77 9.97
C CYS A 248 2.39 23.16 9.88
N MET A 249 3.57 23.23 9.24
CA MET A 249 4.19 24.44 8.65
C MET A 249 4.52 25.68 9.52
N SER A 250 4.74 25.56 10.82
CA SER A 250 5.66 26.52 11.46
C SER A 250 7.09 25.99 11.24
N LEU A 251 7.75 26.47 10.17
CA LEU A 251 9.18 26.25 10.01
C LEU A 251 9.85 26.84 11.26
N PRO A 252 10.64 26.04 12.01
CA PRO A 252 11.55 26.61 12.99
C PRO A 252 12.42 27.66 12.29
N ASN A 253 12.81 28.73 12.99
CA ASN A 253 13.76 29.72 12.46
C ASN A 253 14.93 29.04 11.71
N GLN A 254 15.43 29.64 10.62
CA GLN A 254 16.44 29.06 9.70
C GLN A 254 17.65 28.47 10.44
N THR A 255 18.12 29.12 11.49
CA THR A 255 19.27 28.67 12.31
C THR A 255 19.01 27.35 13.04
N HIS A 256 17.76 27.10 13.42
CA HIS A 256 17.31 25.88 14.08
C HIS A 256 17.18 24.73 13.09
N MET A 257 16.69 25.00 11.87
CA MET A 257 16.61 24.02 10.78
C MET A 257 17.98 23.49 10.37
N ASP A 258 18.98 24.37 10.23
CA ASP A 258 20.33 23.97 9.84
C ASP A 258 21.06 23.15 10.93
N ALA A 259 20.81 23.44 12.20
CA ALA A 259 21.34 22.65 13.31
C ALA A 259 20.76 21.23 13.32
N ILE A 260 19.44 21.11 13.14
CA ILE A 260 18.70 19.84 13.14
C ILE A 260 19.04 19.01 11.91
N LEU A 261 19.11 19.62 10.71
CA LEU A 261 19.53 18.93 9.48
C LEU A 261 20.95 18.39 9.61
N ARG A 262 21.89 19.16 10.20
CA ARG A 262 23.27 18.69 10.42
C ARG A 262 23.34 17.57 11.46
N GLU A 263 22.55 17.62 12.52
CA GLU A 263 22.48 16.56 13.53
C GLU A 263 21.86 15.29 12.94
N LYS A 264 20.71 15.39 12.26
CA LYS A 264 20.07 14.26 11.58
C LYS A 264 20.92 13.69 10.47
N MET A 265 21.63 14.51 9.70
CA MET A 265 22.62 14.02 8.73
C MET A 265 23.70 13.18 9.44
N LYS A 266 24.17 13.57 10.63
CA LYS A 266 25.08 12.74 11.45
C LYS A 266 24.44 11.42 11.92
N TYR A 267 23.15 11.40 12.25
CA TYR A 267 22.43 10.17 12.62
C TYR A 267 22.14 9.27 11.40
N ILE A 268 21.80 9.85 10.25
CA ILE A 268 21.67 9.14 8.96
C ILE A 268 23.02 8.56 8.53
N LEU A 269 24.12 9.28 8.78
CA LEU A 269 25.51 8.85 8.52
C LEU A 269 26.06 7.89 9.58
N ARG A 270 25.36 7.66 10.71
CA ARG A 270 25.66 6.61 11.69
C ARG A 270 24.47 5.63 11.78
N PRO A 271 24.19 4.87 10.71
CA PRO A 271 23.12 3.89 10.75
C PRO A 271 23.54 2.74 11.66
N VAL A 272 23.14 2.78 12.92
CA VAL A 272 22.99 1.53 13.69
C VAL A 272 21.92 0.71 12.92
N PRO A 273 22.14 -0.58 12.64
CA PRO A 273 21.23 -1.36 11.81
C PRO A 273 19.87 -1.47 12.51
N PHE A 274 18.89 -0.70 12.01
CA PHE A 274 17.53 -0.66 12.52
C PHE A 274 16.55 -1.39 11.59
N PHE A 275 15.31 -1.59 12.06
CA PHE A 275 14.16 -2.09 11.29
C PHE A 275 14.16 -1.64 9.81
N PRO A 276 14.35 -0.35 9.47
CA PRO A 276 14.32 0.10 8.07
C PRO A 276 15.51 -0.40 7.23
N GLY A 277 16.71 -0.53 7.80
CA GLY A 277 17.91 -0.95 7.05
C GLY A 277 17.88 -2.45 6.71
N LEU A 278 17.48 -3.29 7.66
CA LEU A 278 17.29 -4.72 7.42
C LEU A 278 16.14 -4.95 6.43
N LEU A 279 15.04 -4.23 6.62
CA LEU A 279 13.90 -4.26 5.71
C LEU A 279 14.30 -3.81 4.29
N ALA A 280 15.05 -2.72 4.14
CA ALA A 280 15.55 -2.25 2.84
C ALA A 280 16.39 -3.30 2.12
N LEU A 281 17.28 -3.98 2.85
CA LEU A 281 18.10 -5.07 2.30
C LEU A 281 17.22 -6.22 1.80
N MET A 282 16.25 -6.65 2.61
CA MET A 282 15.33 -7.73 2.27
C MET A 282 14.45 -7.38 1.07
N ILE A 283 13.87 -6.17 1.07
CA ILE A 283 13.08 -5.63 -0.05
C ILE A 283 13.94 -5.59 -1.31
N GLY A 284 15.19 -5.11 -1.22
CA GLY A 284 16.09 -5.02 -2.36
C GLY A 284 16.40 -6.39 -2.99
N VAL A 285 16.66 -7.40 -2.17
CA VAL A 285 16.91 -8.78 -2.66
C VAL A 285 15.66 -9.38 -3.30
N PHE A 286 14.49 -9.24 -2.65
CA PHE A 286 13.23 -9.76 -3.19
C PHE A 286 12.83 -9.05 -4.49
N LEU A 287 12.98 -7.73 -4.54
CA LEU A 287 12.63 -6.95 -5.70
C LEU A 287 13.53 -7.26 -6.90
N ALA A 288 14.82 -7.50 -6.66
CA ALA A 288 15.74 -7.88 -7.73
C ALA A 288 15.33 -9.21 -8.39
N THR A 289 14.95 -10.22 -7.61
CA THR A 289 14.50 -11.51 -8.15
C THR A 289 13.12 -11.42 -8.80
N ALA A 290 12.18 -10.68 -8.20
CA ALA A 290 10.87 -10.41 -8.79
C ALA A 290 11.00 -9.71 -10.15
N ALA A 291 11.81 -8.65 -10.22
CA ALA A 291 12.04 -7.93 -11.47
C ALA A 291 12.64 -8.82 -12.56
N GLN A 292 13.62 -9.69 -12.23
CA GLN A 292 14.19 -10.65 -13.19
C GLN A 292 13.12 -11.59 -13.76
N PHE A 293 12.25 -12.12 -12.90
CA PHE A 293 11.19 -13.04 -13.30
C PHE A 293 10.14 -12.38 -14.20
N VAL A 294 9.66 -11.20 -13.82
CA VAL A 294 8.69 -10.42 -14.60
C VAL A 294 9.29 -10.00 -15.94
N LEU A 295 10.54 -9.51 -15.96
CA LEU A 295 11.20 -9.10 -17.20
C LEU A 295 11.34 -10.27 -18.19
N ALA A 296 11.53 -11.49 -17.69
CA ALA A 296 11.55 -12.68 -18.53
C ALA A 296 10.17 -12.97 -19.16
N HIS A 297 9.08 -12.89 -18.38
CA HIS A 297 7.70 -13.10 -18.86
C HIS A 297 7.24 -12.00 -19.81
N TYR A 298 7.46 -10.74 -19.44
CA TYR A 298 7.25 -9.60 -20.33
C TYR A 298 8.04 -9.77 -21.63
N GLY A 299 9.30 -10.18 -21.53
CA GLY A 299 10.14 -10.47 -22.70
C GLY A 299 9.56 -11.58 -23.57
N LEU A 300 8.98 -12.63 -22.98
CA LEU A 300 8.31 -13.72 -23.71
C LEU A 300 7.05 -13.23 -24.41
N MET A 301 6.18 -12.49 -23.73
CA MET A 301 4.98 -11.86 -24.30
C MET A 301 5.35 -10.98 -25.49
N VAL A 302 6.33 -10.10 -25.29
CA VAL A 302 6.82 -9.20 -26.33
C VAL A 302 7.41 -10.00 -27.49
N ARG A 303 8.25 -11.02 -27.27
CA ARG A 303 8.92 -11.81 -28.33
C ARG A 303 7.98 -12.69 -29.14
N THR A 304 6.99 -13.30 -28.49
CA THR A 304 6.00 -14.17 -29.15
C THR A 304 4.86 -13.36 -29.78
N GLY A 305 4.63 -12.14 -29.28
CA GLY A 305 3.44 -11.34 -29.61
C GLY A 305 2.17 -11.87 -28.93
N ASN A 306 2.27 -12.85 -28.04
CA ASN A 306 1.14 -13.49 -27.39
C ASN A 306 0.72 -12.72 -26.13
N ARG A 307 -0.39 -11.97 -26.22
CA ARG A 307 -0.98 -11.20 -25.11
C ARG A 307 -1.59 -12.09 -24.03
N ASP A 308 -1.81 -13.39 -24.29
CA ASP A 308 -2.28 -14.33 -23.27
C ASP A 308 -1.23 -14.62 -22.18
N ILE A 309 0.01 -14.12 -22.31
CA ILE A 309 1.05 -14.29 -21.29
C ILE A 309 0.92 -13.25 -20.17
N CYS A 310 0.50 -12.02 -20.49
CA CYS A 310 0.36 -10.92 -19.52
C CYS A 310 -1.08 -10.38 -19.60
N PHE A 311 -1.85 -10.55 -18.53
CA PHE A 311 -3.28 -10.26 -18.50
C PHE A 311 -3.55 -8.76 -18.32
N TYR A 312 -3.44 -7.98 -19.39
CA TYR A 312 -3.72 -6.54 -19.34
C TYR A 312 -5.18 -6.22 -19.53
N ASN A 313 -5.60 -5.11 -18.90
CA ASN A 313 -6.80 -4.39 -19.31
C ASN A 313 -6.55 -3.63 -20.61
N GLU A 314 -6.59 -4.35 -21.74
CA GLU A 314 -6.27 -3.78 -23.06
C GLU A 314 -7.20 -2.63 -23.50
N LYS A 315 -8.45 -2.59 -22.99
CA LYS A 315 -9.36 -1.45 -23.25
C LYS A 315 -8.83 -0.14 -22.64
N CYS A 316 -8.15 -0.24 -21.50
CA CYS A 316 -7.49 0.88 -20.83
C CYS A 316 -5.96 0.82 -20.90
N PHE A 317 -5.37 0.12 -21.89
CA PHE A 317 -3.92 0.01 -22.00
C PHE A 317 -3.30 1.21 -22.74
N PHE A 318 -2.35 1.88 -22.10
CA PHE A 318 -1.58 2.99 -22.66
C PHE A 318 -0.07 2.70 -22.60
N PRO A 319 0.50 2.09 -23.65
CA PRO A 319 1.91 1.69 -23.65
C PRO A 319 2.91 2.85 -23.76
N GLY A 320 4.21 2.53 -23.75
CA GLY A 320 5.27 3.50 -24.00
C GLY A 320 5.45 3.81 -25.48
N LEU A 321 6.07 4.96 -25.78
CA LEU A 321 6.40 5.35 -27.15
C LEU A 321 7.46 4.44 -27.79
N ILE A 322 8.43 3.99 -27.00
CA ILE A 322 9.60 3.24 -27.48
C ILE A 322 9.45 1.74 -27.13
N TRP A 323 8.82 1.43 -25.99
CA TRP A 323 8.70 0.07 -25.44
C TRP A 323 7.23 -0.18 -25.12
N ASP A 324 6.76 -1.41 -25.32
CA ASP A 324 5.36 -1.83 -25.09
C ASP A 324 5.01 -2.02 -23.59
N VAL A 325 5.53 -1.12 -22.76
CA VAL A 325 5.40 -1.13 -21.31
C VAL A 325 4.09 -0.42 -20.91
N PRO A 326 3.27 -1.00 -20.01
CA PRO A 326 2.02 -0.42 -19.49
C PRO A 326 2.27 0.79 -18.57
N TRP A 327 2.70 1.93 -19.13
CA TRP A 327 3.08 3.09 -18.32
C TRP A 327 1.93 3.65 -17.51
N ASN A 328 0.68 3.59 -17.96
CA ASN A 328 -0.45 4.05 -17.14
C ASN A 328 -0.56 3.23 -15.84
N HIS A 329 -0.55 1.90 -15.92
CA HIS A 329 -0.62 1.05 -14.72
C HIS A 329 0.62 1.14 -13.83
N MET A 330 1.80 1.44 -14.41
CA MET A 330 2.98 1.74 -13.60
C MET A 330 2.87 3.10 -12.91
N LEU A 331 2.38 4.13 -13.60
CA LEU A 331 2.28 5.49 -13.06
C LEU A 331 1.24 5.63 -11.95
N SER A 332 0.18 4.82 -11.94
CA SER A 332 -0.83 4.82 -10.87
C SER A 332 -0.24 4.51 -9.49
N ASN A 333 0.86 3.75 -9.45
CA ASN A 333 1.59 3.40 -8.24
C ASN A 333 2.45 4.54 -7.65
N LEU A 334 2.60 5.67 -8.35
CA LEU A 334 3.33 6.83 -7.82
C LEU A 334 2.68 7.43 -6.56
N ALA A 335 1.38 7.20 -6.36
CA ALA A 335 0.67 7.64 -5.16
C ALA A 335 1.25 7.03 -3.87
N TYR A 336 1.75 5.78 -3.91
CA TYR A 336 2.37 5.15 -2.74
C TYR A 336 3.71 5.80 -2.35
N PHE A 337 4.46 6.36 -3.31
CA PHE A 337 5.66 7.14 -3.00
C PHE A 337 5.32 8.46 -2.31
N VAL A 338 4.20 9.08 -2.68
CA VAL A 338 3.69 10.26 -1.98
C VAL A 338 3.28 9.90 -0.55
N ALA A 339 2.56 8.78 -0.36
CA ALA A 339 2.18 8.28 0.96
C ALA A 339 3.41 7.95 1.83
N ALA A 340 4.45 7.34 1.24
CA ALA A 340 5.73 7.09 1.89
C ALA A 340 6.41 8.39 2.33
N ALA A 341 6.54 9.36 1.43
CA ALA A 341 7.17 10.66 1.71
C ALA A 341 6.39 11.44 2.79
N HIS A 342 5.05 11.45 2.72
CA HIS A 342 4.21 12.06 3.74
C HIS A 342 4.39 11.40 5.09
N THR A 343 4.29 10.07 5.19
CA THR A 343 4.44 9.32 6.45
C THR A 343 5.84 9.52 7.06
N MET A 344 6.87 9.46 6.23
CA MET A 344 8.27 9.74 6.61
C MET A 344 8.40 11.17 7.18
N MET A 345 7.85 12.15 6.49
CA MET A 345 7.88 13.56 6.90
C MET A 345 7.11 13.78 8.20
N GLN A 346 5.92 13.19 8.36
CA GLN A 346 5.14 13.30 9.60
C GLN A 346 5.89 12.70 10.79
N ALA A 347 6.45 11.49 10.64
CA ALA A 347 7.25 10.85 11.68
C ALA A 347 8.47 11.69 12.06
N PHE A 348 9.17 12.26 11.07
CA PHE A 348 10.30 13.16 11.30
C PHE A 348 9.89 14.42 12.08
N LEU A 349 8.82 15.09 11.67
CA LEU A 349 8.33 16.29 12.33
C LEU A 349 7.86 16.00 13.76
N ALA A 350 7.20 14.86 13.99
CA ALA A 350 6.79 14.42 15.32
C ALA A 350 8.01 14.17 16.24
N GLU A 351 9.04 13.49 15.74
CA GLU A 351 10.28 13.24 16.48
C GLU A 351 10.97 14.56 16.87
N VAL A 352 11.13 15.46 15.90
CA VAL A 352 11.78 16.75 16.10
C VAL A 352 11.02 17.57 17.15
N ARG A 353 9.69 17.59 17.09
CA ARG A 353 8.86 18.30 18.06
C ARG A 353 9.00 17.74 19.46
N CYS A 354 8.83 16.42 19.63
CA CYS A 354 8.92 15.78 20.94
C CYS A 354 10.30 16.05 21.57
N ARG A 355 11.36 15.98 20.75
CA ARG A 355 12.73 16.25 21.20
C ARG A 355 12.96 17.72 21.54
N GLN A 356 12.50 18.66 20.72
CA GLN A 356 12.63 20.11 20.96
C GLN A 356 11.88 20.53 22.22
N PHE A 357 10.62 20.10 22.34
CA PHE A 357 9.77 20.40 23.48
C PHE A 357 10.43 19.92 24.77
N LEU A 358 10.87 18.66 24.79
CA LEU A 358 11.52 18.09 25.96
C LEU A 358 12.89 18.74 26.24
N HIS A 359 13.64 19.12 25.22
CA HIS A 359 14.91 19.83 25.37
C HIS A 359 14.73 21.21 26.01
N GLN A 360 13.76 22.01 25.53
CA GLN A 360 13.45 23.32 26.09
C GLN A 360 13.05 23.21 27.56
N THR A 361 12.09 22.33 27.86
CA THR A 361 11.61 22.09 29.23
C THR A 361 12.73 21.65 30.18
N MET A 362 13.53 20.67 29.78
CA MET A 362 14.59 20.14 30.65
C MET A 362 15.74 21.13 30.83
N SER A 363 16.03 21.94 29.81
CA SER A 363 17.05 23.00 29.89
C SER A 363 16.62 24.15 30.81
N GLU A 364 15.34 24.54 30.78
CA GLU A 364 14.78 25.53 31.70
C GLU A 364 14.90 25.06 33.15
N LEU A 365 14.47 23.82 33.44
CA LEU A 365 14.63 23.21 34.76
C LEU A 365 16.09 23.20 35.20
N PHE A 366 17.00 22.74 34.33
CA PHE A 366 18.42 22.67 34.63
C PHE A 366 19.00 24.04 35.00
N ASN A 367 18.68 25.08 34.23
CA ASN A 367 19.13 26.44 34.49
C ASN A 367 18.59 26.99 35.81
N GLU A 368 17.32 26.74 36.14
CA GLU A 368 16.73 27.16 37.41
C GLU A 368 17.36 26.44 38.61
N LEU A 369 17.63 25.13 38.50
CA LEU A 369 18.30 24.35 39.54
C LEU A 369 19.72 24.86 39.81
N PHE A 370 20.50 25.12 38.76
CA PHE A 370 21.87 25.64 38.88
C PHE A 370 21.89 27.04 39.49
N THR A 371 20.93 27.89 39.11
CA THR A 371 20.79 29.24 39.69
C THR A 371 20.47 29.18 41.18
N LYS A 372 19.54 28.30 41.59
CA LYS A 372 19.19 28.15 43.02
C LYS A 372 20.34 27.60 43.87
N LEU A 373 21.07 26.63 43.34
CA LEU A 373 22.20 26.01 44.05
C LEU A 373 23.51 26.80 43.94
N ASN A 374 23.52 27.92 43.20
CA ASN A 374 24.71 28.73 42.93
C ASN A 374 25.88 27.92 42.35
N ILE A 375 25.57 27.02 41.40
CA ILE A 375 26.53 26.14 40.73
C ILE A 375 26.94 26.79 39.41
N GLU A 376 28.24 26.78 39.10
CA GLU A 376 28.72 27.30 37.82
C GLU A 376 28.25 26.43 36.64
N PRO A 377 27.96 27.00 35.46
CA PRO A 377 27.41 26.26 34.30
C PRO A 377 28.29 25.09 33.82
N GLU A 378 29.58 25.13 34.12
CA GLU A 378 30.56 24.10 33.71
C GLU A 378 30.65 22.91 34.70
N GLN A 379 30.00 23.00 35.86
CA GLN A 379 30.02 21.96 36.89
C GLN A 379 28.89 20.93 36.71
N ARG A 380 29.12 19.69 37.16
CA ARG A 380 28.13 18.59 37.09
C ARG A 380 27.36 18.50 38.40
N LEU A 381 26.06 18.25 38.34
CA LEU A 381 25.19 18.18 39.49
C LEU A 381 25.30 16.82 40.20
N ALA A 382 25.76 16.80 41.44
CA ALA A 382 25.86 15.58 42.24
C ALA A 382 24.49 15.17 42.82
N LYS A 383 24.26 13.87 43.02
CA LYS A 383 23.01 13.35 43.63
C LYS A 383 22.64 14.03 44.95
N LYS A 384 23.65 14.31 45.78
CA LYS A 384 23.45 14.99 47.06
C LYS A 384 22.92 16.43 46.89
N GLN A 385 23.42 17.16 45.89
CA GLN A 385 22.96 18.51 45.59
C GLN A 385 21.53 18.50 45.02
N TRP A 386 21.23 17.53 44.16
CA TRP A 386 19.87 17.29 43.67
C TRP A 386 18.89 17.04 44.82
N GLU A 387 19.23 16.20 45.80
CA GLU A 387 18.36 15.95 46.95
C GLU A 387 18.16 17.18 47.86
N THR A 388 19.15 18.07 47.97
CA THR A 388 19.02 19.33 48.74
C THR A 388 17.94 20.23 48.16
N VAL A 389 17.80 20.29 46.83
CA VAL A 389 16.78 21.12 46.17
C VAL A 389 15.37 20.75 46.60
N PHE A 390 15.09 19.45 46.69
CA PHE A 390 13.79 18.97 47.15
C PHE A 390 13.47 19.45 48.57
N GLN A 391 14.50 19.50 49.44
CA GLN A 391 14.36 19.98 50.82
C GLN A 391 14.10 21.50 50.89
N GLU A 392 14.62 22.30 49.96
CA GLU A 392 14.41 23.77 49.97
C GLU A 392 13.01 24.19 49.50
N VAL A 393 12.43 23.44 48.58
CA VAL A 393 11.05 23.62 48.08
C VAL A 393 10.03 23.22 49.16
N HIS A 394 10.43 22.32 50.04
CA HIS A 394 9.62 21.72 51.09
C HIS A 394 9.87 22.43 52.45
N LYS A 395 9.04 23.44 52.77
CA LYS A 395 9.15 24.21 54.03
C LYS A 395 8.21 23.75 55.16
N ARG A 396 7.44 22.67 54.98
CA ARG A 396 6.40 22.19 55.92
C ARG A 396 6.35 20.66 55.93
N ASP A 397 6.07 20.04 57.08
CA ASP A 397 6.11 18.60 57.43
C ASP A 397 5.36 17.58 56.52
N ASP A 398 4.95 17.92 55.29
CA ASP A 398 4.24 17.01 54.38
C ASP A 398 5.20 16.31 53.39
N GLU A 399 5.21 14.97 53.33
CA GLU A 399 6.15 14.16 52.51
C GLU A 399 6.15 14.45 50.97
N HIS A 400 5.33 15.38 50.48
CA HIS A 400 5.06 15.63 49.06
C HIS A 400 5.05 17.13 48.71
N VAL A 401 5.44 17.48 47.48
CA VAL A 401 5.32 18.85 46.93
C VAL A 401 4.12 18.92 46.00
N SER A 402 3.19 19.85 46.24
CA SER A 402 2.03 20.01 45.35
C SER A 402 2.40 20.66 44.02
N ARG A 403 1.72 20.27 42.93
CA ARG A 403 1.88 20.86 41.59
C ARG A 403 1.76 22.40 41.58
N ARG A 404 0.91 22.96 42.46
CA ARG A 404 0.70 24.40 42.60
C ARG A 404 1.88 25.09 43.28
N ASP A 405 2.45 24.48 44.32
CA ASP A 405 3.58 25.05 45.04
C ASP A 405 4.89 24.90 44.26
N TRP A 406 5.02 23.83 43.49
CA TRP A 406 6.07 23.70 42.48
C TRP A 406 6.06 24.87 41.50
N PHE A 407 4.90 25.18 40.90
CA PHE A 407 4.79 26.26 39.93
C PHE A 407 5.10 27.63 40.52
N LYS A 408 4.71 27.89 41.78
CA LYS A 408 5.12 29.12 42.47
C LYS A 408 6.64 29.23 42.63
N HIS A 409 7.34 28.10 42.69
CA HIS A 409 8.79 28.06 42.93
C HIS A 409 9.66 27.95 41.68
N TYR A 410 9.16 27.36 40.60
CA TYR A 410 9.91 27.07 39.37
C TYR A 410 9.25 27.62 38.11
N GLY A 411 8.09 28.28 38.22
CA GLY A 411 7.39 28.88 37.07
C GLY A 411 6.95 27.92 35.96
N ASN A 412 7.19 26.61 36.10
CA ASN A 412 7.00 25.61 35.06
C ASN A 412 6.41 24.32 35.65
N PHE A 413 5.24 23.91 35.14
CA PHE A 413 4.56 22.66 35.53
C PHE A 413 5.17 21.41 34.89
N LEU A 414 5.83 21.52 33.73
CA LEU A 414 6.30 20.35 32.99
C LEU A 414 7.47 19.63 33.64
N ALA A 415 8.34 20.36 34.32
CA ALA A 415 9.40 19.75 35.11
C ALA A 415 8.82 18.93 36.27
N PHE A 416 7.76 19.44 36.89
CA PHE A 416 7.01 18.69 37.89
C PHE A 416 6.42 17.43 37.27
N ASP A 417 5.65 17.59 36.20
CA ASP A 417 4.93 16.48 35.58
C ASP A 417 5.89 15.42 34.99
N PHE A 418 7.10 15.80 34.55
CA PHE A 418 8.14 14.86 34.11
C PHE A 418 8.71 14.01 35.26
N ILE A 419 8.77 14.57 36.47
CA ILE A 419 9.38 13.94 37.64
C ILE A 419 8.33 13.18 38.45
N ASP A 420 7.14 13.76 38.62
CA ASP A 420 5.91 13.15 39.16
C ASP A 420 5.47 12.04 38.19
N THR A 421 5.94 10.83 38.49
CA THR A 421 5.69 9.69 37.61
C THR A 421 4.43 8.92 37.96
N VAL A 422 3.92 9.15 39.18
CA VAL A 422 2.68 8.56 39.67
C VAL A 422 1.46 9.40 39.27
N GLU A 423 1.66 10.66 38.86
CA GLU A 423 0.63 11.60 38.37
C GLU A 423 -0.47 11.87 39.41
N ASP A 424 -0.12 11.82 40.69
CA ASP A 424 -1.03 12.14 41.79
C ASP A 424 -1.05 13.66 42.09
N GLY A 425 -0.26 14.46 41.36
CA GLY A 425 -0.15 15.89 41.57
C GLY A 425 0.68 16.27 42.80
N LEU A 426 1.39 15.28 43.38
CA LEU A 426 2.15 15.35 44.63
C LEU A 426 3.53 14.70 44.44
N LEU A 427 4.55 15.52 44.23
CA LEU A 427 5.90 15.01 44.01
C LEU A 427 6.53 14.51 45.32
N SER A 428 6.77 13.21 45.41
CA SER A 428 7.39 12.56 46.58
C SER A 428 8.93 12.60 46.52
N ARG A 429 9.58 12.44 47.69
CA ARG A 429 11.05 12.37 47.78
C ARG A 429 11.64 11.18 47.03
N LYS A 430 10.90 10.08 46.96
CA LYS A 430 11.30 8.88 46.23
C LYS A 430 11.32 9.14 44.73
N GLU A 431 10.27 9.75 44.19
CA GLU A 431 10.21 10.12 42.77
C GLU A 431 11.29 11.12 42.37
N TRP A 432 11.58 12.07 43.27
CA TRP A 432 12.70 13.00 43.09
C TRP A 432 14.04 12.27 42.99
N SER A 433 14.35 11.36 43.92
CA SER A 433 15.61 10.61 43.89
C SER A 433 15.68 9.65 42.68
N ASP A 434 14.57 8.99 42.36
CA ASP A 434 14.46 8.11 41.18
C ASP A 434 14.66 8.89 39.88
N ALA A 435 14.17 10.14 39.79
CA ALA A 435 14.40 10.99 38.64
C ALA A 435 15.89 11.27 38.38
N PHE A 436 16.70 11.45 39.42
CA PHE A 436 18.16 11.57 39.26
C PHE A 436 18.75 10.32 38.60
N ASP A 437 18.36 9.14 39.09
CA ASP A 437 18.87 7.87 38.59
C ASP A 437 18.38 7.58 37.15
N ARG A 438 17.16 8.02 36.80
CA ARG A 438 16.64 7.99 35.41
C ARG A 438 17.43 8.93 34.50
N LEU A 439 17.85 10.08 35.02
CA LEU A 439 18.61 11.09 34.28
C LEU A 439 20.08 10.66 34.10
N ASN A 440 20.66 9.94 35.07
CA ASN A 440 22.06 9.53 35.05
C ASN A 440 22.27 8.21 34.29
N LYS A 441 22.23 8.29 32.95
CA LYS A 441 22.52 7.14 32.08
C LYS A 441 23.96 6.64 32.18
N ALA A 442 24.94 7.49 32.52
CA ALA A 442 26.33 7.08 32.68
C ALA A 442 26.57 6.28 33.97
N ARG A 443 25.64 6.34 34.93
CA ARG A 443 25.73 5.73 36.26
C ARG A 443 26.99 6.15 37.03
N ASP A 444 27.46 7.38 36.82
CA ASP A 444 28.69 7.92 37.41
C ASP A 444 28.43 8.79 38.66
N GLY A 445 27.17 8.98 39.05
CA GLY A 445 26.76 9.75 40.22
C GLY A 445 26.65 11.26 40.01
N TYR A 446 26.89 11.75 38.78
CA TYR A 446 26.79 13.16 38.41
C TYR A 446 25.86 13.36 37.21
N LEU A 447 25.23 14.52 37.11
CA LEU A 447 24.45 14.92 35.95
C LEU A 447 25.10 16.14 35.28
N ALA A 448 25.58 15.96 34.06
CA ALA A 448 25.92 17.07 33.17
C ALA A 448 24.69 17.61 32.44
N GLU A 449 24.78 18.84 31.93
CA GLU A 449 23.76 19.41 31.04
C GLU A 449 23.48 18.46 29.84
N ASP A 450 24.53 17.86 29.28
CA ASP A 450 24.44 16.88 28.20
C ASP A 450 23.63 15.64 28.56
N GLU A 451 23.66 15.21 29.82
CA GLU A 451 22.94 14.04 30.32
C GLU A 451 21.47 14.37 30.55
N PHE A 452 21.18 15.56 31.10
CA PHE A 452 19.81 16.12 31.10
C PHE A 452 19.22 16.18 29.69
N ARG A 453 20.01 16.66 28.72
CA ARG A 453 19.63 16.70 27.30
C ARG A 453 19.43 15.32 26.67
N ARG A 454 20.14 14.28 27.13
CA ARG A 454 20.07 12.88 26.60
C ARG A 454 19.10 11.96 27.36
N ALA A 455 18.74 12.31 28.59
CA ALA A 455 17.87 11.52 29.43
C ALA A 455 16.38 11.82 29.23
N ALA A 456 16.08 12.97 28.64
CA ALA A 456 14.88 13.19 27.86
C ALA A 456 14.53 11.94 27.04
N SER A 457 13.43 11.25 27.37
CA SER A 457 13.04 9.99 26.72
C SER A 457 12.75 10.22 25.24
N GLU A 458 13.65 9.78 24.35
CA GLU A 458 13.43 9.84 22.91
C GLU A 458 12.20 9.01 22.54
N ILE A 459 11.29 9.62 21.76
CA ILE A 459 10.13 8.92 21.22
C ILE A 459 10.60 7.88 20.18
N ASP A 460 10.23 6.61 20.37
CA ASP A 460 10.54 5.58 19.37
C ASP A 460 9.50 5.60 18.24
N LEU A 461 9.96 6.06 17.06
CA LEU A 461 9.18 6.14 15.82
C LEU A 461 9.75 5.24 14.70
N ARG A 462 10.65 4.29 15.02
CA ARG A 462 11.32 3.44 14.03
C ARG A 462 10.35 2.63 13.17
N ALA A 463 9.24 2.18 13.76
CA ALA A 463 8.20 1.45 13.04
C ALA A 463 7.53 2.31 11.96
N PHE A 464 7.37 3.61 12.17
CA PHE A 464 6.79 4.53 11.17
C PHE A 464 7.75 4.80 10.01
N TYR A 465 9.05 4.89 10.30
CA TYR A 465 10.07 4.97 9.25
C TYR A 465 10.13 3.69 8.40
N ALA A 466 10.02 2.52 9.04
CA ALA A 466 9.92 1.24 8.34
C ALA A 466 8.62 1.13 7.52
N LEU A 467 7.50 1.61 8.07
CA LEU A 467 6.20 1.64 7.39
C LEU A 467 6.25 2.52 6.13
N ALA A 468 6.86 3.70 6.22
CA ALA A 468 7.07 4.56 5.06
C ALA A 468 7.90 3.87 3.96
N LEU A 469 8.94 3.13 4.34
CA LEU A 469 9.72 2.34 3.38
C LEU A 469 8.86 1.22 2.75
N THR A 470 7.99 0.55 3.51
CA THR A 470 7.08 -0.46 2.94
C THR A 470 6.07 0.13 1.97
N TYR A 471 5.61 1.37 2.15
CA TYR A 471 4.75 2.04 1.16
C TYR A 471 5.49 2.28 -0.16
N ALA A 472 6.75 2.74 -0.11
CA ALA A 472 7.55 2.89 -1.33
C ALA A 472 7.78 1.52 -2.00
N ALA A 473 8.06 0.50 -1.21
CA ALA A 473 8.28 -0.86 -1.72
C ALA A 473 7.01 -1.49 -2.32
N GLU A 474 5.84 -1.24 -1.75
CA GLU A 474 4.54 -1.60 -2.34
C GLU A 474 4.38 -0.96 -3.72
N GLY A 475 4.67 0.35 -3.82
CA GLY A 475 4.62 1.04 -5.12
C GLY A 475 5.55 0.42 -6.16
N ILE A 476 6.77 0.02 -5.78
CA ILE A 476 7.71 -0.63 -6.71
C ILE A 476 7.29 -2.07 -7.02
N GLY A 477 6.87 -2.84 -6.01
CA GLY A 477 6.37 -4.20 -6.17
C GLY A 477 5.18 -4.27 -7.11
N SER A 478 4.23 -3.34 -6.94
CA SER A 478 3.07 -3.23 -7.82
C SER A 478 3.41 -2.74 -9.22
N MET A 479 4.38 -1.82 -9.38
CA MET A 479 4.93 -1.54 -10.71
C MET A 479 5.55 -2.78 -11.39
N CYS A 480 6.22 -3.64 -10.62
CA CYS A 480 6.76 -4.91 -11.15
C CYS A 480 5.64 -5.86 -11.56
N TYR A 481 4.59 -6.04 -10.76
CA TYR A 481 3.43 -6.84 -11.15
C TYR A 481 2.77 -6.31 -12.44
N HIS A 482 2.48 -5.00 -12.49
CA HIS A 482 1.80 -4.37 -13.63
C HIS A 482 2.61 -4.40 -14.92
N LEU A 483 3.93 -4.64 -14.87
CA LEU A 483 4.74 -4.85 -16.07
C LEU A 483 4.41 -6.15 -16.82
N CYS A 484 3.92 -7.20 -16.14
CA CYS A 484 3.35 -8.39 -16.77
C CYS A 484 2.47 -9.13 -15.74
N PRO A 485 1.19 -8.73 -15.61
CA PRO A 485 0.29 -9.32 -14.64
C PRO A 485 -0.07 -10.75 -15.04
N SER A 486 0.12 -11.69 -14.12
CA SER A 486 -0.22 -13.10 -14.25
C SER A 486 -0.53 -13.69 -12.88
N VAL A 487 -1.02 -14.92 -12.83
CA VAL A 487 -1.33 -15.61 -11.56
C VAL A 487 -0.06 -15.74 -10.70
N GLU A 488 1.09 -15.97 -11.33
CA GLU A 488 2.38 -16.08 -10.66
C GLU A 488 2.90 -14.72 -10.18
N THR A 489 2.73 -13.65 -10.97
CA THR A 489 3.27 -12.33 -10.62
C THR A 489 2.38 -11.54 -9.66
N PHE A 490 1.10 -11.88 -9.53
CA PHE A 490 0.14 -11.25 -8.60
C PHE A 490 0.63 -11.21 -7.14
N GLN A 491 1.54 -12.11 -6.80
CA GLN A 491 2.07 -12.23 -5.45
C GLN A 491 3.08 -11.16 -5.08
N PHE A 492 3.63 -10.44 -6.06
CA PHE A 492 4.59 -9.38 -5.79
C PHE A 492 3.94 -8.21 -5.02
N ASP A 493 2.69 -7.86 -5.33
CA ASP A 493 1.90 -6.86 -4.57
C ASP A 493 1.62 -7.40 -3.16
N THR A 494 1.07 -8.62 -3.09
CA THR A 494 0.67 -9.23 -1.81
C THR A 494 1.86 -9.38 -0.84
N CYS A 495 3.07 -9.62 -1.36
CA CYS A 495 4.29 -9.77 -0.57
C CYS A 495 4.67 -8.51 0.23
N PHE A 496 4.31 -7.32 -0.25
CA PHE A 496 4.58 -6.04 0.42
C PHE A 496 3.38 -5.53 1.25
N MET A 497 2.15 -5.87 0.86
CA MET A 497 0.96 -5.63 1.68
C MET A 497 0.99 -6.35 3.04
N ILE A 498 1.55 -7.56 3.11
CA ILE A 498 1.71 -8.31 4.38
C ILE A 498 2.62 -7.56 5.38
N PRO A 499 3.85 -7.14 5.03
CA PRO A 499 4.68 -6.27 5.86
C PRO A 499 3.96 -5.00 6.30
N ILE A 500 3.18 -4.34 5.42
CA ILE A 500 2.40 -3.15 5.78
C ILE A 500 1.43 -3.48 6.92
N ALA A 501 0.59 -4.52 6.76
CA ALA A 501 -0.38 -4.91 7.78
C ALA A 501 0.29 -5.28 9.11
N ASN A 502 1.39 -6.03 9.05
CA ASN A 502 2.11 -6.44 10.26
C ASN A 502 2.84 -5.26 10.93
N LEU A 503 3.42 -4.32 10.18
CA LEU A 503 4.05 -3.12 10.72
C LEU A 503 3.01 -2.22 11.40
N LEU A 504 1.87 -1.98 10.75
CA LEU A 504 0.72 -1.28 11.33
C LEU A 504 0.22 -1.93 12.63
N THR A 505 0.29 -3.27 12.73
CA THR A 505 -0.05 -4.01 13.95
C THR A 505 0.87 -3.66 15.13
N ILE A 506 2.15 -3.42 14.86
CA ILE A 506 3.18 -3.24 15.90
C ILE A 506 3.55 -1.77 16.17
N THR A 507 3.06 -0.80 15.40
CA THR A 507 3.42 0.63 15.58
C THR A 507 3.01 1.20 16.94
N LEU A 508 1.90 0.71 17.51
CA LEU A 508 1.39 1.17 18.81
C LEU A 508 1.84 0.30 19.99
N VAL A 509 2.58 -0.79 19.75
CA VAL A 509 3.06 -1.68 20.82
C VAL A 509 4.13 -0.96 21.67
N ASP A 510 4.08 -1.15 22.98
CA ASP A 510 5.10 -0.63 23.90
C ASP A 510 6.32 -1.57 23.94
N TRP A 511 7.50 -1.04 23.60
CA TRP A 511 8.75 -1.80 23.52
C TRP A 511 9.64 -1.62 24.75
N SER A 512 9.24 -0.81 25.75
CA SER A 512 10.14 -0.36 26.82
C SER A 512 10.66 -1.43 27.78
N GLU A 513 10.12 -2.65 27.78
CA GLU A 513 10.66 -3.77 28.59
C GLU A 513 11.86 -4.46 27.93
N THR A 514 12.20 -4.12 26.68
CA THR A 514 13.21 -4.82 25.89
C THR A 514 14.50 -4.03 25.84
N TYR A 515 15.30 -4.11 26.92
CA TYR A 515 16.59 -3.41 27.07
C TYR A 515 17.65 -3.78 25.98
N GLU A 516 17.33 -4.69 25.07
CA GLU A 516 18.12 -5.05 23.87
C GLU A 516 17.29 -4.83 22.58
N ASP A 517 17.08 -3.56 22.24
CA ASP A 517 16.23 -3.09 21.12
C ASP A 517 16.52 -3.72 19.74
N THR A 518 17.75 -4.18 19.48
CA THR A 518 18.13 -4.81 18.21
C THR A 518 17.59 -6.23 18.06
N THR A 519 17.51 -6.99 19.16
CA THR A 519 17.14 -8.40 19.11
C THR A 519 15.67 -8.60 18.77
N THR A 520 14.81 -7.68 19.18
CA THR A 520 13.36 -7.80 19.02
C THR A 520 12.91 -7.57 17.59
N ALA A 521 13.49 -6.55 16.94
CA ALA A 521 13.30 -6.30 15.52
C ALA A 521 13.69 -7.53 14.69
N LEU A 522 14.92 -8.00 14.93
CA LEU A 522 15.49 -9.13 14.23
C LEU A 522 14.66 -10.41 14.44
N ARG A 523 14.19 -10.66 15.66
CA ARG A 523 13.28 -11.78 15.99
C ARG A 523 11.98 -11.70 15.19
N TYR A 524 11.37 -10.53 15.07
CA TYR A 524 10.16 -10.38 14.27
C TYR A 524 10.41 -10.69 12.79
N PHE A 525 11.49 -10.17 12.19
CA PHE A 525 11.83 -10.49 10.80
C PHE A 525 12.10 -11.98 10.59
N ILE A 526 12.96 -12.59 11.42
CA ILE A 526 13.41 -13.98 11.25
C ILE A 526 12.27 -14.97 11.53
N TYR A 527 11.46 -14.75 12.56
CA TYR A 527 10.47 -15.73 13.00
C TYR A 527 9.07 -15.51 12.43
N ILE A 528 8.75 -14.28 11.99
CA ILE A 528 7.42 -13.96 11.46
C ILE A 528 7.50 -13.61 9.97
N LEU A 529 8.26 -12.58 9.58
CA LEU A 529 8.18 -12.08 8.20
C LEU A 529 8.81 -13.03 7.18
N THR A 530 10.04 -13.50 7.43
CA THR A 530 10.74 -14.43 6.51
C THR A 530 9.97 -15.73 6.31
N PRO A 531 9.45 -16.41 7.35
CA PRO A 531 8.67 -17.63 7.15
C PRO A 531 7.37 -17.38 6.38
N VAL A 532 6.66 -16.27 6.62
CA VAL A 532 5.45 -15.95 5.84
C VAL A 532 5.79 -15.79 4.36
N TRP A 533 6.89 -15.12 4.01
CA TRP A 533 7.31 -15.03 2.61
C TRP A 533 7.70 -16.38 2.00
N VAL A 534 8.40 -17.24 2.74
CA VAL A 534 8.75 -18.60 2.28
C VAL A 534 7.50 -19.46 2.10
N ILE A 535 6.58 -19.42 3.06
CA ILE A 535 5.31 -20.15 3.01
C ILE A 535 4.48 -19.67 1.83
N THR A 536 4.31 -18.36 1.67
CA THR A 536 3.53 -17.82 0.54
C THR A 536 4.15 -18.22 -0.80
N PHE A 537 5.47 -18.11 -0.96
CA PHE A 537 6.18 -18.52 -2.18
C PHE A 537 6.02 -20.01 -2.51
N ILE A 538 6.22 -20.92 -1.56
CA ILE A 538 6.07 -22.37 -1.78
C ILE A 538 4.59 -22.71 -2.01
N GLY A 539 3.67 -22.07 -1.28
CA GLY A 539 2.23 -22.27 -1.41
C GLY A 539 1.72 -21.98 -2.82
N THR A 540 2.27 -20.97 -3.48
CA THR A 540 1.99 -20.63 -4.89
C THR A 540 2.20 -21.78 -5.82
N TRP A 541 3.30 -22.53 -5.64
CA TRP A 541 3.61 -23.66 -6.50
C TRP A 541 2.53 -24.74 -6.40
N TYR A 542 1.92 -24.90 -5.22
CA TYR A 542 0.78 -25.79 -5.04
C TYR A 542 -0.56 -25.17 -5.44
N ASP A 543 -0.67 -23.84 -5.49
CA ASP A 543 -1.89 -23.16 -5.93
C ASP A 543 -2.06 -23.20 -7.46
N ILE A 544 -0.94 -23.22 -8.20
CA ILE A 544 -0.91 -23.35 -9.67
C ILE A 544 -0.57 -24.77 -10.15
N ASP A 545 -0.63 -25.75 -9.25
CA ASP A 545 -0.43 -27.19 -9.52
C ASP A 545 0.92 -27.52 -10.23
N VAL A 546 2.03 -26.90 -9.80
CA VAL A 546 3.39 -27.18 -10.34
C VAL A 546 3.88 -28.59 -9.98
N PHE A 547 3.53 -29.07 -8.78
CA PHE A 547 4.01 -30.35 -8.24
C PHE A 547 2.85 -31.29 -7.91
N ASP A 548 2.90 -32.50 -8.46
CA ASP A 548 1.88 -33.53 -8.26
C ASP A 548 2.19 -34.51 -7.11
N CYS A 549 3.15 -34.20 -6.22
CA CYS A 549 3.56 -35.13 -5.16
C CYS A 549 2.78 -34.91 -3.85
N PRO A 550 1.87 -35.81 -3.43
CA PRO A 550 1.05 -35.60 -2.24
C PRO A 550 1.85 -35.61 -0.94
N LEU A 551 2.92 -36.42 -0.87
CA LEU A 551 3.78 -36.50 0.31
C LEU A 551 4.47 -35.16 0.60
N LEU A 552 5.04 -34.53 -0.43
CA LEU A 552 5.70 -33.22 -0.30
C LEU A 552 4.70 -32.13 0.10
N TYR A 553 3.49 -32.18 -0.46
CA TYR A 553 2.41 -31.27 -0.05
C TYR A 553 2.08 -31.40 1.44
N TRP A 554 1.90 -32.62 1.95
CA TRP A 554 1.57 -32.82 3.37
C TRP A 554 2.72 -32.45 4.31
N ILE A 555 3.97 -32.68 3.93
CA ILE A 555 5.14 -32.19 4.69
C ILE A 555 5.09 -30.66 4.78
N TYR A 556 4.86 -30.00 3.65
CA TYR A 556 4.69 -28.54 3.60
C TYR A 556 3.51 -28.07 4.46
N ALA A 557 2.31 -28.62 4.26
CA ALA A 557 1.11 -28.27 5.02
C ALA A 557 1.30 -28.41 6.54
N VAL A 558 1.86 -29.53 7.01
CA VAL A 558 2.15 -29.75 8.43
C VAL A 558 3.15 -28.73 8.96
N SER A 559 4.20 -28.42 8.19
CA SER A 559 5.19 -27.41 8.60
C SER A 559 4.58 -26.01 8.75
N VAL A 560 3.65 -25.62 7.87
CA VAL A 560 2.90 -24.36 7.97
C VAL A 560 2.04 -24.31 9.22
N VAL A 561 1.31 -25.39 9.52
CA VAL A 561 0.47 -25.48 10.72
C VAL A 561 1.33 -25.42 11.98
N VAL A 562 2.44 -26.16 12.03
CA VAL A 562 3.38 -26.15 13.18
C VAL A 562 3.97 -24.76 13.38
N TRP A 563 4.42 -24.10 12.31
CA TRP A 563 4.91 -22.73 12.39
C TRP A 563 3.83 -21.76 12.86
N THR A 564 2.59 -21.91 12.38
CA THR A 564 1.45 -21.08 12.79
C THR A 564 1.19 -21.22 14.29
N VAL A 565 1.17 -22.46 14.80
CA VAL A 565 1.03 -22.73 16.24
C VAL A 565 2.17 -22.06 17.03
N ALA A 566 3.42 -22.18 16.57
CA ALA A 566 4.57 -21.53 17.22
C ALA A 566 4.48 -19.99 17.20
N ALA A 567 4.03 -19.40 16.09
CA ALA A 567 3.86 -17.96 15.95
C ALA A 567 2.78 -17.41 16.91
N VAL A 568 1.64 -18.10 17.03
CA VAL A 568 0.52 -17.63 17.86
C VAL A 568 0.77 -17.77 19.37
N VAL A 569 1.69 -18.64 19.82
CA VAL A 569 2.04 -18.76 21.25
C VAL A 569 2.60 -17.45 21.81
N ASN A 570 3.41 -16.74 21.02
CA ASN A 570 4.04 -15.48 21.44
C ASN A 570 3.14 -14.24 21.25
N MET A 571 1.92 -14.44 20.77
CA MET A 571 0.95 -13.38 20.48
C MET A 571 0.51 -12.58 21.71
N HIS A 572 0.67 -13.14 22.92
CA HIS A 572 0.35 -12.45 24.18
C HIS A 572 1.03 -11.09 24.30
N ARG A 573 2.20 -10.89 23.68
CA ARG A 573 2.92 -9.60 23.68
C ARG A 573 2.14 -8.50 22.95
N LEU A 574 1.35 -8.83 21.93
CA LEU A 574 0.55 -7.87 21.17
C LEU A 574 -0.71 -7.39 21.93
N PHE A 575 -1.17 -8.17 22.90
CA PHE A 575 -2.42 -7.92 23.64
C PHE A 575 -2.19 -7.35 25.05
N LYS A 576 -0.93 -7.29 25.52
CA LYS A 576 -0.58 -6.65 26.79
C LYS A 576 -0.96 -5.17 26.76
N THR A 577 -1.53 -4.70 27.85
CA THR A 577 -1.65 -3.25 28.09
C THR A 577 -0.26 -2.68 28.35
N PRO A 578 0.03 -1.43 27.92
CA PRO A 578 1.32 -0.80 28.16
C PRO A 578 1.67 -0.80 29.65
N LYS A 579 2.94 -1.07 29.97
CA LYS A 579 3.38 -1.23 31.36
C LYS A 579 3.16 0.04 32.17
N TRP A 580 3.53 1.19 31.61
CA TRP A 580 3.37 2.49 32.26
C TRP A 580 1.91 2.78 32.66
N LEU A 581 0.94 2.31 31.87
CA LEU A 581 -0.48 2.49 32.16
C LEU A 581 -0.95 1.62 33.33
N VAL A 582 -0.44 0.39 33.39
CA VAL A 582 -0.71 -0.56 34.48
C VAL A 582 -0.07 -0.09 35.78
N ASP A 583 1.17 0.40 35.70
CA ASP A 583 1.92 0.87 36.86
C ASP A 583 1.27 2.11 37.49
N ARG A 584 0.66 2.99 36.68
CA ARG A 584 -0.03 4.21 37.14
C ARG A 584 -1.47 3.99 37.60
N VAL A 585 -2.18 3.04 37.00
CA VAL A 585 -3.59 2.78 37.32
C VAL A 585 -3.75 1.35 37.83
N PRO A 586 -3.65 1.12 39.16
CA PRO A 586 -3.60 -0.23 39.73
C PRO A 586 -4.87 -1.07 39.48
N THR A 587 -6.00 -0.43 39.16
CA THR A 587 -7.25 -1.11 38.79
C THR A 587 -7.19 -1.74 37.40
N ILE A 588 -6.30 -1.27 36.52
CA ILE A 588 -6.09 -1.79 35.18
C ILE A 588 -5.16 -3.00 35.26
N GLN A 589 -5.68 -4.17 34.90
CA GLN A 589 -4.85 -5.37 34.82
C GLN A 589 -3.98 -5.36 33.54
N PRO A 590 -2.75 -5.92 33.59
CA PRO A 590 -1.86 -6.04 32.42
C PRO A 590 -2.45 -6.80 31.24
N MET A 591 -3.43 -7.67 31.52
CA MET A 591 -4.21 -8.35 30.50
C MET A 591 -5.57 -8.72 31.08
N GLY A 592 -6.54 -7.80 30.96
CA GLY A 592 -7.92 -8.01 31.44
C GLY A 592 -8.64 -9.18 30.77
N LYS A 593 -9.77 -9.62 31.34
CA LYS A 593 -10.58 -10.76 30.86
C LYS A 593 -10.91 -10.67 29.37
N TYR A 594 -11.35 -9.50 28.90
CA TYR A 594 -11.68 -9.26 27.50
C TYR A 594 -10.46 -9.34 26.58
N GLY A 595 -9.29 -8.84 27.02
CA GLY A 595 -8.03 -8.96 26.27
C GLY A 595 -7.57 -10.41 26.13
N LYS A 596 -7.68 -11.21 27.20
CA LYS A 596 -7.39 -12.66 27.15
C LYS A 596 -8.36 -13.39 26.21
N CYS A 597 -9.65 -13.06 26.26
CA CYS A 597 -10.66 -13.65 25.39
C CYS A 597 -10.39 -13.33 23.91
N ALA A 598 -10.14 -12.06 23.57
CA ALA A 598 -9.82 -11.64 22.21
C ALA A 598 -8.54 -12.31 21.69
N MET A 599 -7.48 -12.38 22.50
CA MET A 599 -6.25 -13.08 22.15
C MET A 599 -6.52 -14.57 21.87
N ARG A 600 -7.22 -15.28 22.77
CA ARG A 600 -7.53 -16.71 22.60
C ARG A 600 -8.40 -16.95 21.36
N ALA A 601 -9.41 -16.12 21.14
CA ALA A 601 -10.24 -16.17 19.95
C ALA A 601 -9.42 -16.01 18.67
N MET A 602 -8.47 -15.05 18.66
CA MET A 602 -7.59 -14.83 17.52
C MET A 602 -6.59 -15.97 17.31
N GLN A 603 -6.02 -16.54 18.38
CA GLN A 603 -5.16 -17.73 18.29
C GLN A 603 -5.91 -18.91 17.66
N VAL A 604 -7.16 -19.16 18.11
CA VAL A 604 -8.00 -20.21 17.57
C VAL A 604 -8.36 -19.93 16.10
N LEU A 605 -8.76 -18.70 15.78
CA LEU A 605 -9.09 -18.30 14.41
C LEU A 605 -7.91 -18.56 13.45
N LEU A 606 -6.71 -18.10 13.79
CA LEU A 606 -5.51 -18.26 12.96
C LEU A 606 -5.21 -19.75 12.73
N VAL A 607 -5.19 -20.57 13.79
CA VAL A 607 -4.88 -22.00 13.68
C VAL A 607 -5.97 -22.76 12.91
N VAL A 608 -7.25 -22.44 13.13
CA VAL A 608 -8.36 -23.10 12.45
C VAL A 608 -8.40 -22.75 10.97
N VAL A 609 -8.28 -21.46 10.61
CA VAL A 609 -8.32 -21.04 9.21
C VAL A 609 -7.12 -21.60 8.44
N VAL A 610 -5.91 -21.53 9.00
CA VAL A 610 -4.73 -22.15 8.38
C VAL A 610 -4.88 -23.68 8.32
N GLY A 611 -5.34 -24.31 9.40
CA GLY A 611 -5.58 -25.76 9.41
C GLY A 611 -6.56 -26.21 8.32
N LEU A 612 -7.68 -25.52 8.17
CA LEU A 612 -8.69 -25.80 7.13
C LEU A 612 -8.15 -25.53 5.72
N ALA A 613 -7.51 -24.38 5.49
CA ALA A 613 -6.96 -24.03 4.17
C ALA A 613 -5.88 -25.02 3.70
N PHE A 614 -5.08 -25.57 4.61
CA PHE A 614 -4.02 -26.51 4.25
C PHE A 614 -4.43 -27.98 4.31
N ALA A 615 -5.49 -28.32 5.05
CA ALA A 615 -6.11 -29.64 4.97
C ALA A 615 -6.95 -29.81 3.70
N GLU A 616 -7.65 -28.75 3.28
CA GLU A 616 -8.57 -28.75 2.15
C GLU A 616 -8.18 -27.67 1.12
N PRO A 617 -7.49 -28.03 0.03
CA PRO A 617 -7.02 -27.08 -0.99
C PRO A 617 -8.15 -26.24 -1.62
N THR A 618 -9.38 -26.76 -1.69
CA THR A 618 -10.52 -25.99 -2.22
C THR A 618 -10.85 -24.77 -1.36
N VAL A 619 -10.70 -24.86 -0.04
CA VAL A 619 -10.84 -23.72 0.88
C VAL A 619 -9.75 -22.68 0.61
N ARG A 620 -8.51 -23.11 0.44
CA ARG A 620 -7.39 -22.20 0.14
C ARG A 620 -7.59 -21.48 -1.19
N ARG A 621 -8.00 -22.19 -2.25
CA ARG A 621 -8.29 -21.58 -3.56
C ARG A 621 -9.47 -20.60 -3.45
N ALA A 622 -10.52 -20.93 -2.69
CA ALA A 622 -11.65 -20.03 -2.44
C ALA A 622 -11.26 -18.74 -1.70
N LEU A 623 -10.23 -18.80 -0.85
CA LEU A 623 -9.65 -17.62 -0.18
C LEU A 623 -8.70 -16.82 -1.10
N GLY A 624 -8.57 -17.19 -2.38
CA GLY A 624 -7.70 -16.55 -3.35
C GLY A 624 -6.25 -17.05 -3.31
N GLY A 625 -5.99 -18.24 -2.75
CA GLY A 625 -4.67 -18.85 -2.66
C GLY A 625 -3.92 -18.55 -1.36
N THR A 626 -2.69 -19.07 -1.26
CA THR A 626 -1.87 -19.01 -0.05
C THR A 626 -1.55 -17.56 0.36
N ALA A 627 -1.11 -16.73 -0.59
CA ALA A 627 -0.72 -15.35 -0.33
C ALA A 627 -1.88 -14.50 0.21
N ASN A 628 -3.05 -14.58 -0.44
CA ASN A 628 -4.26 -13.89 -0.01
C ASN A 628 -4.78 -14.39 1.34
N THR A 629 -4.66 -15.70 1.61
CA THR A 629 -5.02 -16.26 2.93
C THR A 629 -4.20 -15.61 4.05
N PHE A 630 -2.87 -15.54 3.90
CA PHE A 630 -2.02 -14.91 4.91
C PHE A 630 -2.21 -13.39 4.99
N LEU A 631 -2.42 -12.71 3.87
CA LEU A 631 -2.75 -11.28 3.86
C LEU A 631 -4.04 -10.99 4.64
N LEU A 632 -5.12 -11.74 4.37
CA LEU A 632 -6.39 -11.58 5.07
C LEU A 632 -6.23 -11.81 6.58
N LEU A 633 -5.50 -12.85 6.98
CA LEU A 633 -5.24 -13.15 8.39
C LEU A 633 -4.41 -12.03 9.06
N SER A 634 -3.41 -11.47 8.36
CA SER A 634 -2.64 -10.31 8.82
C SER A 634 -3.50 -9.05 8.97
N ILE A 635 -4.43 -8.78 8.03
CA ILE A 635 -5.35 -7.64 8.10
C ILE A 635 -6.32 -7.80 9.29
N VAL A 636 -6.91 -8.99 9.49
CA VAL A 636 -7.80 -9.25 10.62
C VAL A 636 -7.06 -9.08 11.94
N LEU A 637 -5.82 -9.60 12.03
CA LEU A 637 -4.97 -9.41 13.20
C LEU A 637 -4.72 -7.93 13.48
N MET A 638 -4.33 -7.17 12.44
CA MET A 638 -4.09 -5.74 12.52
C MET A 638 -5.32 -5.01 13.05
N ILE A 639 -6.51 -5.25 12.49
CA ILE A 639 -7.76 -4.60 12.92
C ILE A 639 -8.02 -4.87 14.41
N VAL A 640 -7.93 -6.12 14.87
CA VAL A 640 -8.22 -6.50 16.26
C VAL A 640 -7.21 -5.86 17.22
N VAL A 641 -5.92 -5.96 16.92
CA VAL A 641 -4.85 -5.45 17.80
C VAL A 641 -4.85 -3.92 17.81
N VAL A 642 -4.85 -3.28 16.64
CA VAL A 642 -4.78 -1.82 16.54
C VAL A 642 -6.02 -1.17 17.16
N SER A 643 -7.23 -1.68 16.90
CA SER A 643 -8.44 -1.13 17.52
C SER A 643 -8.39 -1.21 19.05
N ARG A 644 -7.87 -2.32 19.60
CA ARG A 644 -7.63 -2.45 21.03
C ARG A 644 -6.61 -1.44 21.54
N GLN A 645 -5.51 -1.24 20.82
CA GLN A 645 -4.46 -0.30 21.25
C GLN A 645 -4.95 1.15 21.17
N ILE A 646 -5.69 1.54 20.13
CA ILE A 646 -6.34 2.85 20.02
C ILE A 646 -7.28 3.09 21.21
N PHE A 647 -8.04 2.07 21.60
CA PHE A 647 -8.93 2.17 22.76
C PHE A 647 -8.15 2.51 24.05
N TRP A 648 -7.10 1.76 24.38
CA TRP A 648 -6.35 1.98 25.62
C TRP A 648 -5.44 3.20 25.59
N LEU A 649 -4.87 3.53 24.43
CA LEU A 649 -3.92 4.62 24.27
C LEU A 649 -4.58 5.96 23.96
N ASP A 650 -5.87 6.01 23.66
CA ASP A 650 -6.54 7.28 23.40
C ASP A 650 -7.97 7.33 23.95
N LEU A 651 -8.85 6.43 23.51
CA LEU A 651 -10.29 6.52 23.85
C LEU A 651 -10.59 6.31 25.34
N TRP A 652 -9.74 5.60 26.07
CA TRP A 652 -9.86 5.39 27.51
C TRP A 652 -9.82 6.70 28.30
N PHE A 653 -9.09 7.69 27.81
CA PHE A 653 -8.92 9.01 28.46
C PHE A 653 -9.98 10.02 28.02
N MET A 654 -11.05 9.58 27.35
CA MET A 654 -12.07 10.46 26.80
C MET A 654 -13.18 10.73 27.81
N ASN A 655 -13.43 12.02 28.10
CA ASN A 655 -14.60 12.46 28.85
C ASN A 655 -15.79 12.78 27.92
N CYS A 656 -17.03 12.69 28.44
CA CYS A 656 -18.25 12.98 27.67
C CYS A 656 -18.29 14.41 27.10
N GLU A 657 -17.72 15.39 27.81
CA GLU A 657 -17.68 16.79 27.39
C GLU A 657 -16.62 17.05 26.30
N GLU A 658 -15.68 16.12 26.10
CA GLU A 658 -14.56 16.26 25.16
C GLU A 658 -14.81 15.64 23.78
N ILE A 659 -15.98 15.01 23.56
CA ILE A 659 -16.32 14.32 22.31
C ILE A 659 -16.21 15.28 21.11
N GLY A 660 -16.75 16.49 21.23
CA GLY A 660 -16.70 17.50 20.16
C GLY A 660 -15.26 17.89 19.81
N THR A 661 -14.40 18.05 20.82
CA THR A 661 -12.99 18.39 20.64
C THR A 661 -12.21 17.24 20.01
N ARG A 662 -12.51 15.99 20.35
CA ARG A 662 -11.90 14.80 19.71
C ARG A 662 -12.30 14.67 18.24
N ILE A 663 -13.55 14.97 17.89
CA ILE A 663 -14.00 15.01 16.49
C ILE A 663 -13.19 16.06 15.70
N ILE A 664 -12.99 17.25 16.29
CA ILE A 664 -12.21 18.32 15.66
C ILE A 664 -10.73 17.93 15.56
N LYS A 665 -10.15 17.31 16.61
CA LYS A 665 -8.77 16.80 16.66
C LYS A 665 -8.48 15.78 15.56
N TYR A 666 -9.44 14.89 15.28
CA TYR A 666 -9.33 13.82 14.29
C TYR A 666 -10.16 14.07 13.03
N ASN A 667 -10.31 15.34 12.61
CA ASN A 667 -11.12 15.73 11.44
C ASN A 667 -10.74 14.99 10.14
N TYR A 668 -9.47 14.59 10.00
CA TYR A 668 -8.96 13.88 8.83
C TYR A 668 -9.48 12.43 8.72
N LEU A 669 -10.08 11.87 9.77
CA LEU A 669 -10.70 10.54 9.73
C LEU A 669 -11.83 10.48 8.70
N ILE A 670 -12.56 11.58 8.48
CA ILE A 670 -13.63 11.63 7.48
C ILE A 670 -13.04 11.43 6.08
N VAL A 671 -11.96 12.14 5.76
CA VAL A 671 -11.25 12.01 4.48
C VAL A 671 -10.68 10.60 4.33
N MET A 672 -10.07 10.06 5.38
CA MET A 672 -9.52 8.70 5.39
C MET A 672 -10.59 7.64 5.13
N VAL A 673 -11.73 7.70 5.82
CA VAL A 673 -12.85 6.74 5.64
C VAL A 673 -13.46 6.87 4.26
N CYS A 674 -13.69 8.10 3.76
CA CYS A 674 -14.17 8.31 2.40
C CYS A 674 -13.21 7.72 1.36
N ALA A 675 -11.91 7.98 1.49
CA ALA A 675 -10.89 7.42 0.60
C ALA A 675 -10.86 5.88 0.67
N ALA A 676 -10.93 5.30 1.88
CA ALA A 676 -10.93 3.85 2.07
C ALA A 676 -12.17 3.16 1.47
N VAL A 677 -13.36 3.74 1.64
CA VAL A 677 -14.61 3.20 1.09
C VAL A 677 -14.59 3.25 -0.44
N LEU A 678 -14.16 4.39 -1.02
CA LEU A 678 -14.03 4.53 -2.47
C LEU A 678 -12.95 3.60 -3.03
N ALA A 679 -11.82 3.45 -2.34
CA ALA A 679 -10.76 2.52 -2.72
C ALA A 679 -11.31 1.08 -2.75
N ASN A 680 -12.04 0.65 -1.72
CA ASN A 680 -12.63 -0.68 -1.67
C ASN A 680 -13.68 -0.89 -2.76
N HIS A 681 -14.48 0.14 -3.08
CA HIS A 681 -15.40 0.08 -4.22
C HIS A 681 -14.65 -0.17 -5.53
N CYS A 682 -13.56 0.57 -5.78
CA CYS A 682 -12.71 0.40 -6.96
C CYS A 682 -12.04 -0.99 -7.00
N PHE A 683 -11.54 -1.49 -5.87
CA PHE A 683 -10.90 -2.81 -5.77
C PHE A 683 -11.85 -3.99 -6.07
N ASN A 684 -13.11 -3.88 -5.67
CA ASN A 684 -14.11 -4.92 -5.88
C ASN A 684 -14.60 -5.01 -7.32
N GLN A 685 -14.45 -3.93 -8.09
CA GLN A 685 -14.71 -3.92 -9.53
C GLN A 685 -13.48 -4.47 -10.27
N LYS A 686 -13.46 -5.79 -10.49
CA LYS A 686 -12.34 -6.45 -11.16
C LYS A 686 -12.30 -6.07 -12.65
N VAL A 687 -11.25 -5.36 -13.04
CA VAL A 687 -10.96 -4.99 -14.44
C VAL A 687 -10.15 -6.07 -15.18
N VAL A 688 -9.47 -6.94 -14.43
CA VAL A 688 -8.70 -8.10 -14.90
C VAL A 688 -8.92 -9.23 -13.90
N ILE A 689 -9.09 -10.46 -14.39
CA ILE A 689 -9.24 -11.65 -13.54
C ILE A 689 -7.93 -12.41 -13.50
N VAL A 690 -7.33 -12.48 -12.31
CA VAL A 690 -6.03 -13.14 -12.07
C VAL A 690 -6.19 -14.14 -10.92
N THR A 691 -6.98 -15.18 -11.15
CA THR A 691 -7.23 -16.27 -10.19
C THR A 691 -6.72 -17.59 -10.76
N PRO A 692 -6.31 -18.56 -9.92
CA PRO A 692 -5.76 -19.85 -10.39
C PRO A 692 -6.65 -20.60 -11.39
N ASP A 693 -7.97 -20.47 -11.26
CA ASP A 693 -8.95 -21.16 -12.12
C ASP A 693 -9.34 -20.38 -13.39
N ALA A 694 -8.84 -19.16 -13.59
CA ALA A 694 -9.24 -18.30 -14.70
C ALA A 694 -8.34 -18.47 -15.93
N THR A 695 -8.94 -18.52 -17.11
CA THR A 695 -8.21 -18.56 -18.39
C THR A 695 -7.89 -17.14 -18.90
N PRO A 696 -6.87 -16.97 -19.77
CA PRO A 696 -6.58 -15.67 -20.38
C PRO A 696 -7.78 -15.07 -21.12
N ALA A 697 -8.54 -15.90 -21.83
CA ALA A 697 -9.76 -15.50 -22.52
C ALA A 697 -10.83 -14.92 -21.56
N GLN A 698 -11.04 -15.55 -20.40
CA GLN A 698 -11.96 -15.05 -19.38
C GLN A 698 -11.49 -13.72 -18.78
N SER A 699 -10.17 -13.55 -18.64
CA SER A 699 -9.59 -12.29 -18.18
C SER A 699 -9.81 -11.16 -19.19
N HIS A 700 -9.58 -11.42 -20.49
CA HIS A 700 -9.83 -10.44 -21.54
C HIS A 700 -11.30 -10.03 -21.66
N ASP A 701 -12.23 -10.95 -21.42
CA ASP A 701 -13.66 -10.64 -21.41
C ASP A 701 -14.05 -9.68 -20.28
N ALA A 702 -13.27 -9.62 -19.19
CA ALA A 702 -13.48 -8.75 -18.06
C ALA A 702 -12.94 -7.32 -18.26
N ASN A 703 -12.17 -7.08 -19.33
CA ASN A 703 -11.55 -5.78 -19.61
C ASN A 703 -12.59 -4.65 -19.69
N GLN A 704 -12.29 -3.54 -19.04
CA GLN A 704 -13.16 -2.36 -18.91
C GLN A 704 -12.52 -1.11 -19.50
N ASP A 705 -13.34 -0.19 -19.99
CA ASP A 705 -12.87 1.11 -20.46
C ASP A 705 -12.27 1.92 -19.31
N CYS A 706 -11.40 2.88 -19.66
CA CYS A 706 -10.87 3.82 -18.67
C CYS A 706 -11.98 4.66 -18.03
N VAL A 707 -11.84 4.96 -16.75
CA VAL A 707 -12.83 5.75 -16.01
C VAL A 707 -12.52 7.24 -16.12
N ILE A 708 -11.33 7.64 -15.67
CA ILE A 708 -10.87 9.03 -15.75
C ILE A 708 -9.50 9.04 -16.42
N HIS A 709 -9.41 9.81 -17.50
CA HIS A 709 -8.18 10.02 -18.26
C HIS A 709 -7.60 8.72 -18.87
N ILE A 710 -6.54 8.15 -18.31
CA ILE A 710 -5.86 6.92 -18.82
C ILE A 710 -5.87 5.78 -17.80
N PHE A 711 -6.63 5.95 -16.72
CA PHE A 711 -6.61 5.08 -15.57
C PHE A 711 -7.95 4.34 -15.43
N ASP A 712 -7.88 3.05 -15.13
CA ASP A 712 -9.04 2.23 -14.81
C ASP A 712 -9.33 2.25 -13.30
N LEU A 713 -10.33 1.47 -12.85
CA LEU A 713 -10.72 1.43 -11.44
C LEU A 713 -9.59 0.88 -10.55
N HIS A 714 -8.78 -0.06 -11.02
CA HIS A 714 -7.69 -0.60 -10.24
C HIS A 714 -6.57 0.44 -10.06
N ASP A 715 -6.30 1.24 -11.09
CA ASP A 715 -5.38 2.38 -10.98
C ASP A 715 -5.85 3.44 -9.95
N TRP A 716 -7.16 3.73 -9.91
CA TRP A 716 -7.73 4.63 -8.91
C TRP A 716 -7.76 4.03 -7.50
N TRP A 717 -7.83 2.69 -7.39
CA TRP A 717 -7.65 2.01 -6.11
C TRP A 717 -6.28 2.34 -5.51
N HIS A 718 -5.18 2.28 -6.30
CA HIS A 718 -3.84 2.67 -5.83
C HIS A 718 -3.78 4.11 -5.32
N PHE A 719 -4.40 5.04 -6.06
CA PHE A 719 -4.47 6.44 -5.67
C PHE A 719 -5.19 6.63 -4.32
N LEU A 720 -6.37 6.04 -4.17
CA LEU A 720 -7.22 6.22 -2.99
C LEU A 720 -6.70 5.45 -1.77
N SER A 721 -6.18 4.23 -1.98
CA SER A 721 -5.60 3.40 -0.92
C SER A 721 -4.35 4.06 -0.34
N ALA A 722 -3.49 4.66 -1.17
CA ALA A 722 -2.30 5.37 -0.71
C ALA A 722 -2.64 6.55 0.20
N ILE A 723 -3.67 7.35 -0.14
CA ILE A 723 -4.17 8.43 0.71
C ILE A 723 -4.72 7.89 2.03
N ALA A 724 -5.56 6.84 1.97
CA ALA A 724 -6.14 6.23 3.15
C ALA A 724 -5.06 5.66 4.10
N LEU A 725 -4.05 4.98 3.55
CA LEU A 725 -2.92 4.43 4.31
C LEU A 725 -2.08 5.55 4.96
N ALA A 726 -1.78 6.63 4.24
CA ALA A 726 -1.04 7.76 4.79
C ALA A 726 -1.79 8.43 5.96
N LEU A 727 -3.10 8.64 5.83
CA LEU A 727 -3.92 9.19 6.90
C LEU A 727 -4.10 8.22 8.07
N PHE A 728 -4.14 6.91 7.81
CA PHE A 728 -4.16 5.91 8.88
C PHE A 728 -2.83 5.87 9.63
N ALA A 729 -1.69 5.96 8.93
CA ALA A 729 -0.38 6.09 9.57
C ALA A 729 -0.28 7.37 10.41
N MET A 730 -0.87 8.48 9.94
CA MET A 730 -0.96 9.73 10.69
C MET A 730 -1.78 9.58 11.98
N LEU A 731 -2.92 8.87 11.94
CA LEU A 731 -3.71 8.55 13.14
C LEU A 731 -2.87 7.81 14.18
N LEU A 732 -2.18 6.75 13.76
CA LEU A 732 -1.37 5.94 14.67
C LEU A 732 -0.19 6.75 15.21
N LEU A 733 0.40 7.64 14.41
CA LEU A 733 1.48 8.51 14.83
C LEU A 733 1.01 9.52 15.89
N ASP A 734 -0.14 10.17 15.68
CA ASP A 734 -0.73 11.09 16.65
C ASP A 734 -0.99 10.37 17.98
N ILE A 735 -1.58 9.18 17.95
CA ILE A 735 -1.81 8.38 19.16
C ILE A 735 -0.49 7.99 19.83
N ARG A 736 0.55 7.65 19.06
CA ARG A 736 1.87 7.35 19.61
C ARG A 736 2.49 8.56 20.31
N VAL A 737 2.38 9.75 19.72
CA VAL A 737 2.86 11.00 20.30
C VAL A 737 2.08 11.35 21.57
N HIS A 738 0.75 11.23 21.57
CA HIS A 738 -0.07 11.43 22.76
C HIS A 738 0.27 10.41 23.86
N SER A 739 0.38 9.13 23.54
CA SER A 739 0.78 8.13 24.51
C SER A 739 2.17 8.39 25.10
N TRP A 740 3.12 8.87 24.28
CA TRP A 740 4.44 9.28 24.76
C TRP A 740 4.33 10.50 25.69
N ALA A 741 3.54 11.50 25.32
CA ALA A 741 3.31 12.68 26.15
C ALA A 741 2.76 12.29 27.52
N ARG A 742 1.70 11.47 27.59
CA ARG A 742 1.16 10.98 28.88
C ARG A 742 2.20 10.19 29.66
N LYS A 743 2.91 9.26 29.02
CA LYS A 743 3.97 8.47 29.67
C LYS A 743 5.05 9.36 30.30
N SER A 744 5.33 10.51 29.70
CA SER A 744 6.27 11.52 30.19
C SER A 744 5.64 12.57 31.12
N GLY A 745 4.38 12.39 31.52
CA GLY A 745 3.61 13.34 32.36
C GLY A 745 3.19 14.62 31.66
N ILE A 746 3.49 14.77 30.36
CA ILE A 746 3.19 15.98 29.61
C ILE A 746 1.68 16.09 29.40
N GLN A 747 1.07 17.14 29.96
CA GLN A 747 -0.34 17.41 29.76
C GLN A 747 -0.66 17.65 28.28
N ILE A 748 -1.60 16.88 27.75
CA ILE A 748 -2.07 17.02 26.37
C ILE A 748 -3.18 18.07 26.35
N ILE A 749 -3.15 18.94 25.33
CA ILE A 749 -4.22 19.92 25.12
C ILE A 749 -5.56 19.17 25.02
N PHE A 750 -6.56 19.63 25.76
CA PHE A 750 -7.92 19.08 25.83
C PHE A 750 -8.11 17.77 26.61
N GLU A 751 -7.08 17.23 27.26
CA GLU A 751 -7.28 16.31 28.37
C GLU A 751 -7.28 17.17 29.65
N GLU A 752 -8.45 17.30 30.30
CA GLU A 752 -8.45 17.86 31.65
C GLU A 752 -7.62 16.95 32.57
N PRO A 753 -6.83 17.50 33.51
CA PRO A 753 -6.20 16.67 34.52
C PRO A 753 -7.35 15.91 35.17
N THR A 754 -7.37 14.59 35.05
CA THR A 754 -8.51 13.75 35.41
C THR A 754 -8.99 14.09 36.81
N GLN A 755 -10.01 14.95 36.91
CA GLN A 755 -10.69 15.34 38.14
C GLN A 755 -11.68 14.23 38.58
N HIS A 756 -11.37 12.97 38.27
CA HIS A 756 -12.16 11.82 38.72
C HIS A 756 -11.66 11.21 40.04
N TRP A 757 -10.89 11.97 40.83
CA TRP A 757 -10.43 11.55 42.15
C TRP A 757 -11.01 12.38 43.31
N CYS A 758 -12.16 13.03 43.09
CA CYS A 758 -12.92 13.68 44.16
C CYS A 758 -14.28 13.01 44.34
N ASP A 759 -14.27 11.84 44.97
CA ASP A 759 -15.38 11.35 45.80
C ASP A 759 -14.78 10.67 47.04
N VAL A 760 -13.99 11.44 47.80
CA VAL A 760 -14.00 11.29 49.25
C VAL A 760 -14.84 12.46 49.75
N PRO A 761 -15.99 12.23 50.38
CA PRO A 761 -16.74 13.32 51.01
C PRO A 761 -15.84 13.86 52.12
N VAL A 762 -15.20 14.99 51.86
CA VAL A 762 -14.67 15.83 52.93
C VAL A 762 -15.89 16.28 53.70
N SER A 763 -16.06 15.71 54.88
CA SER A 763 -17.02 16.15 55.87
C SER A 763 -16.94 17.66 55.99
N SER A 764 -18.03 18.33 55.62
CA SER A 764 -18.28 19.71 55.98
C SER A 764 -18.25 19.85 57.50
N GLU A 765 -17.79 21.01 57.95
CA GLU A 765 -17.73 21.51 59.33
C GLU A 765 -16.43 21.20 60.07
N GLU A 766 -15.47 22.12 59.95
CA GLU A 766 -14.87 22.73 61.14
C GLU A 766 -14.49 24.19 60.81
N ASP A 767 -15.01 25.08 61.65
CA ASP A 767 -15.00 26.54 61.56
C ASP A 767 -13.59 27.15 61.57
N PHE A 768 -13.36 28.14 60.70
CA PHE A 768 -12.32 29.16 60.90
C PHE A 768 -12.97 30.49 61.30
N PRO A 769 -12.52 31.16 62.37
CA PRO A 769 -13.07 32.44 62.81
C PRO A 769 -12.64 33.56 61.86
N SER A 770 -13.60 34.36 61.45
CA SER A 770 -13.43 35.54 60.59
C SER A 770 -12.57 36.62 61.26
N GLU A 771 -11.53 37.06 60.55
CA GLU A 771 -10.78 38.26 60.87
C GLU A 771 -11.68 39.50 60.87
N ALA A 772 -11.58 40.26 61.96
CA ALA A 772 -12.26 41.52 62.19
C ALA A 772 -11.83 42.57 61.16
N SER A 773 -12.79 43.10 60.41
CA SER A 773 -12.62 44.33 59.65
C SER A 773 -12.84 45.53 60.57
N LEU A 774 -11.76 46.29 60.79
CA LEU A 774 -11.79 47.64 61.33
C LEU A 774 -12.47 48.55 60.29
N GLN A 775 -13.71 48.97 60.58
CA GLN A 775 -14.35 50.11 59.95
C GLN A 775 -14.51 51.21 61.02
N SER A 776 -13.71 52.28 60.89
CA SER A 776 -13.92 53.54 61.59
C SER A 776 -14.70 54.49 60.68
N ASP A 777 -15.89 54.87 61.17
CA ASP A 777 -16.55 56.18 61.12
C ASP A 777 -16.69 56.91 59.77
N SER A 778 -17.94 57.14 59.36
CA SER A 778 -18.64 58.41 59.66
C SER A 778 -20.01 58.51 58.97
N ASP A 779 -21.03 58.73 59.81
CA ASP A 779 -22.22 59.59 59.66
C ASP A 779 -23.03 59.62 58.35
N SER A 780 -24.31 59.23 58.44
CA SER A 780 -25.44 60.18 58.49
C SER A 780 -26.82 59.50 58.47
N ASN A 781 -27.67 59.93 59.41
CA ASN A 781 -29.13 59.75 59.58
C ASN A 781 -29.69 58.40 60.01
#